data_AF-I0BH02-F1
#
_entry.id   AF-I0BH02-F1
#
_cell.length_a   1.000
_cell.length_b   1.000
_cell.length_c   1.000
_cell.angle_alpha   90.00
_cell.angle_beta   90.00
_cell.angle_gamma   90.00
#
_symmetry.space_group_name_H-M   'P 1'
#
loop_
_entity.id
_entity.type
_entity.pdbx_description
1 polymer ?
#
loop_
_entity_poly.entity_id
_entity_poly.type
_entity_poly.pdbx_seq_one_letter_code
_entity_poly.pdbx_strand_id
1 'polypeptide(L)'
;MLDRLKQTFVHPPDEFTPVPFWFWNDELSKEEIIRQIRDFHAKEVAGFVLHPRMGLPRSQPYLGPEFLDLAEAAVKEAAELGMQVILYDEGMYPSGAANGLVVKRNPAFASRGLQLTEHPCAGAGSTRLQLSRAPGEHIVAVLAVRKVSEKEIDPKATRQLQSSTGETIEFTPPGEGTWSILVLKDTFSKGTIRGIHEGQDDGDADAPLAADLLNPEAVQAFIELTHEKYYAKLGAYFGSTVIAMFTDEPDLLGRRHLRGLKPWTTDLLEEVLVAGVGPEELPALWLEAGEETQRIRSAYEHAVYLRMTRSYYKPLYDWCEAHGVALTGHPAASDDIGLLKYFHIPGQDVVWRFIAPENDLGVTGVHSTLGKCSADSARHRGRRRNLNEAFGVCGKESGWALKADEMKWYLDWLFVRGVNLISPHAFYYSIRDQRRDERPPDVGPNNIWWPEYRRFSRYIKRMSWLMTDSVNQAQVAVLTPPAGLPWKSVRGLYERQLEFNYLEEELLHSACELDGGVLRIADQAYRAVLVEDGSRFGAETWSRLQTFAEQGGLVIEAVEEERGRGSGADIGQQRTTPAGAAELLEAALGRGASLSPAHRDIRISHVVKEGVHFFCVVNEGETAYEGAFCLPAAVSGRTEIWHPWHGTVEAAAAVPAEHGAELSLRIERRESLVIAVDPGQSAAPASADAGRLRLTEEIPVTAGWRVQGAPGVEEPASLSSWTEWEGMAHYSGTVVYECSLPLDGRTAGGNAKIVLDLGEAHELVRVWVNGREAGAVMWSPYRFQVGELLHEGDNELTVAVTNTLANRYDGQSLPSGLIGPVKLSVYTAGEER
;
A
#
# COMPACT_ATOMS: atom_id res chain seq x y z
N MET A 1 -3.30 32.88 -7.81
CA MET A 1 -2.56 31.60 -7.73
C MET A 1 -3.53 30.46 -7.44
N LEU A 2 -4.29 30.53 -6.35
CA LEU A 2 -5.34 29.55 -6.00
C LEU A 2 -6.27 29.20 -7.17
N ASP A 3 -6.74 30.19 -7.93
CA ASP A 3 -7.66 29.93 -9.06
C ASP A 3 -7.03 29.06 -10.17
N ARG A 4 -5.71 29.13 -10.39
CA ARG A 4 -5.00 28.25 -11.32
C ARG A 4 -4.92 26.83 -10.76
N LEU A 5 -4.54 26.67 -9.49
CA LEU A 5 -4.49 25.38 -8.80
C LEU A 5 -5.87 24.70 -8.80
N LYS A 6 -6.93 25.48 -8.60
CA LYS A 6 -8.32 25.05 -8.70
C LYS A 6 -8.66 24.50 -10.08
N GLN A 7 -8.27 25.18 -11.16
CA GLN A 7 -8.47 24.66 -12.52
C GLN A 7 -7.78 23.32 -12.74
N THR A 8 -6.53 23.17 -12.27
CA THR A 8 -5.80 21.90 -12.33
C THR A 8 -6.44 20.82 -11.48
N PHE A 9 -6.96 21.14 -10.30
CA PHE A 9 -7.68 20.18 -9.47
C PHE A 9 -8.99 19.69 -10.12
N VAL A 10 -9.75 20.59 -10.74
CA VAL A 10 -11.00 20.20 -11.43
C VAL A 10 -10.69 19.33 -12.66
N HIS A 11 -9.62 19.68 -13.39
CA HIS A 11 -9.14 19.02 -14.60
C HIS A 11 -7.69 18.54 -14.44
N PRO A 12 -7.46 17.46 -13.67
CA PRO A 12 -6.11 17.02 -13.36
C PRO A 12 -5.41 16.42 -14.59
N PRO A 13 -4.11 16.71 -14.80
CA PRO A 13 -3.35 16.16 -15.92
C PRO A 13 -3.25 14.63 -15.89
N ASP A 14 -3.04 14.02 -17.08
CA ASP A 14 -2.93 12.57 -17.23
C ASP A 14 -1.67 11.96 -16.61
N GLU A 15 -0.63 12.75 -16.31
CA GLU A 15 0.57 12.27 -15.58
C GLU A 15 0.23 11.72 -14.17
N PHE A 16 -0.95 12.06 -13.63
CA PHE A 16 -1.42 11.64 -12.32
C PHE A 16 -2.40 10.46 -12.40
N THR A 17 -2.54 9.85 -13.57
CA THR A 17 -3.41 8.68 -13.79
C THR A 17 -3.10 7.52 -12.84
N PRO A 18 -4.09 6.68 -12.48
CA PRO A 18 -3.77 5.33 -12.04
C PRO A 18 -3.00 4.57 -13.13
N VAL A 19 -2.10 3.68 -12.70
CA VAL A 19 -1.30 2.81 -13.57
C VAL A 19 -1.54 1.35 -13.13
N PRO A 20 -2.70 0.76 -13.47
CA PRO A 20 -3.10 -0.57 -13.02
C PRO A 20 -2.19 -1.67 -13.54
N PHE A 21 -2.05 -2.74 -12.76
CA PHE A 21 -1.52 -4.00 -13.25
C PHE A 21 -2.46 -4.59 -14.27
N TRP A 22 -1.99 -4.71 -15.50
CA TRP A 22 -2.72 -5.36 -16.56
C TRP A 22 -2.24 -6.79 -16.72
N PHE A 23 -3.05 -7.72 -16.24
CA PHE A 23 -2.76 -9.14 -16.19
C PHE A 23 -2.92 -9.77 -17.55
N TRP A 24 -1.81 -10.04 -18.21
CA TRP A 24 -1.76 -10.87 -19.42
C TRP A 24 -1.83 -12.34 -19.00
N ASN A 25 -3.04 -12.87 -18.89
CA ASN A 25 -3.36 -14.16 -18.27
C ASN A 25 -4.09 -15.14 -19.21
N ASP A 26 -4.05 -14.95 -20.52
CA ASP A 26 -4.74 -15.80 -21.50
C ASP A 26 -3.97 -15.81 -22.83
N GLU A 27 -4.48 -16.51 -23.84
CA GLU A 27 -3.99 -16.39 -25.22
C GLU A 27 -4.16 -14.94 -25.71
N LEU A 28 -3.03 -14.29 -25.95
CA LEU A 28 -2.99 -12.87 -26.27
C LEU A 28 -3.16 -12.65 -27.77
N SER A 29 -3.89 -11.60 -28.14
CA SER A 29 -3.97 -11.11 -29.50
C SER A 29 -3.73 -9.60 -29.55
N LYS A 30 -3.16 -9.13 -30.65
CA LYS A 30 -2.91 -7.70 -30.85
C LYS A 30 -4.21 -6.90 -30.86
N GLU A 31 -5.25 -7.44 -31.47
CA GLU A 31 -6.56 -6.80 -31.62
C GLU A 31 -7.20 -6.54 -30.25
N GLU A 32 -7.19 -7.55 -29.36
CA GLU A 32 -7.76 -7.42 -28.02
C GLU A 32 -6.91 -6.50 -27.13
N ILE A 33 -5.58 -6.58 -27.22
CA ILE A 33 -4.66 -5.66 -26.54
C ILE A 33 -5.00 -4.20 -26.87
N ILE A 34 -5.13 -3.87 -28.16
CA ILE A 34 -5.45 -2.51 -28.61
C ILE A 34 -6.86 -2.10 -28.16
N ARG A 35 -7.84 -3.01 -28.23
CA ARG A 35 -9.21 -2.75 -27.78
C ARG A 35 -9.25 -2.39 -26.30
N GLN A 36 -8.55 -3.15 -25.45
CA GLN A 36 -8.50 -2.93 -24.01
C GLN A 36 -7.80 -1.61 -23.66
N ILE A 37 -6.65 -1.31 -24.28
CA ILE A 37 -5.94 -0.04 -24.07
C ILE A 37 -6.86 1.16 -24.38
N ARG A 38 -7.61 1.11 -25.49
CA ARG A 38 -8.56 2.17 -25.84
C ARG A 38 -9.72 2.28 -24.85
N ASP A 39 -10.19 1.16 -24.31
CA ASP A 39 -11.23 1.14 -23.28
C ASP A 39 -10.71 1.73 -21.96
N PHE A 40 -9.46 1.43 -21.56
CA PHE A 40 -8.81 2.04 -20.40
C PHE A 40 -8.75 3.56 -20.58
N HIS A 41 -8.26 4.02 -21.73
CA HIS A 41 -8.19 5.44 -22.07
C HIS A 41 -9.58 6.11 -22.08
N ALA A 42 -10.63 5.43 -22.55
CA ALA A 42 -12.00 5.93 -22.50
C ALA A 42 -12.54 6.10 -21.05
N LYS A 43 -11.98 5.37 -20.08
CA LYS A 43 -12.21 5.56 -18.64
C LYS A 43 -11.23 6.55 -18.00
N GLU A 44 -10.50 7.31 -18.82
CA GLU A 44 -9.45 8.23 -18.40
C GLU A 44 -8.31 7.55 -17.64
N VAL A 45 -8.08 6.25 -17.85
CA VAL A 45 -6.89 5.55 -17.36
C VAL A 45 -5.82 5.68 -18.43
N ALA A 46 -4.81 6.49 -18.19
CA ALA A 46 -3.74 6.84 -19.13
C ALA A 46 -2.43 6.10 -18.81
N GLY A 47 -2.49 4.90 -18.23
CA GLY A 47 -1.31 4.06 -18.10
C GLY A 47 -1.61 2.63 -17.66
N PHE A 48 -0.61 1.78 -17.67
CA PHE A 48 -0.67 0.40 -17.16
C PHE A 48 0.72 -0.16 -16.84
N VAL A 49 0.76 -1.11 -15.91
CA VAL A 49 1.89 -2.03 -15.71
C VAL A 49 1.62 -3.28 -16.55
N LEU A 50 2.46 -3.56 -17.54
CA LEU A 50 2.33 -4.78 -18.34
C LEU A 50 2.82 -5.97 -17.51
N HIS A 51 1.90 -6.81 -17.02
CA HIS A 51 2.21 -7.89 -16.07
C HIS A 51 1.80 -9.25 -16.65
N PRO A 52 2.76 -10.09 -17.07
CA PRO A 52 2.46 -11.46 -17.48
C PRO A 52 2.05 -12.31 -16.27
N ARG A 53 0.94 -13.05 -16.38
CA ARG A 53 0.35 -13.82 -15.28
C ARG A 53 0.05 -15.25 -15.68
N MET A 54 -0.29 -16.05 -14.66
CA MET A 54 -0.78 -17.41 -14.80
C MET A 54 -1.92 -17.49 -15.81
N GLY A 55 -1.73 -18.30 -16.86
CA GLY A 55 -2.74 -18.57 -17.89
C GLY A 55 -2.28 -18.28 -19.32
N LEU A 56 -1.07 -17.72 -19.48
CA LEU A 56 -0.42 -17.61 -20.78
C LEU A 56 -0.10 -19.00 -21.35
N PRO A 57 -0.39 -19.27 -22.63
CA PRO A 57 -0.09 -20.56 -23.23
C PRO A 57 1.43 -20.70 -23.43
N ARG A 58 1.94 -21.95 -23.39
CA ARG A 58 3.36 -22.23 -23.61
C ARG A 58 3.85 -21.88 -25.02
N SER A 59 2.93 -21.69 -25.98
CA SER A 59 3.22 -21.14 -27.31
C SER A 59 3.62 -19.66 -27.29
N GLN A 60 3.22 -18.91 -26.25
CA GLN A 60 3.57 -17.51 -26.04
C GLN A 60 4.48 -17.38 -24.78
N PRO A 61 5.72 -17.92 -24.83
CA PRO A 61 6.59 -17.91 -23.67
C PRO A 61 7.03 -16.49 -23.31
N TYR A 62 7.26 -16.26 -22.01
CA TYR A 62 7.80 -15.00 -21.50
C TYR A 62 9.07 -14.59 -22.26
N LEU A 63 9.10 -13.36 -22.75
CA LEU A 63 10.20 -12.77 -23.54
C LEU A 63 10.57 -13.56 -24.82
N GLY A 64 9.64 -14.37 -25.34
CA GLY A 64 9.70 -14.90 -26.69
C GLY A 64 9.39 -13.84 -27.76
N PRO A 65 9.68 -14.12 -29.05
CA PRO A 65 9.44 -13.16 -30.13
C PRO A 65 8.00 -12.64 -30.19
N GLU A 66 7.01 -13.54 -30.11
CA GLU A 66 5.59 -13.18 -30.15
C GLU A 66 5.17 -12.31 -28.96
N PHE A 67 5.62 -12.65 -27.74
CA PHE A 67 5.37 -11.84 -26.54
C PHE A 67 5.93 -10.42 -26.72
N LEU A 68 7.16 -10.30 -27.22
CA LEU A 68 7.82 -9.01 -27.44
C LEU A 68 7.15 -8.19 -28.57
N ASP A 69 6.63 -8.84 -29.61
CA ASP A 69 5.86 -8.19 -30.67
C ASP A 69 4.51 -7.63 -30.14
N LEU A 70 3.85 -8.38 -29.25
CA LEU A 70 2.63 -7.93 -28.58
C LEU A 70 2.92 -6.79 -27.60
N ALA A 71 4.02 -6.86 -26.83
CA ALA A 71 4.46 -5.78 -25.95
C ALA A 71 4.78 -4.50 -26.74
N GLU A 72 5.43 -4.61 -27.90
CA GLU A 72 5.66 -3.48 -28.80
C GLU A 72 4.35 -2.89 -29.33
N ALA A 73 3.38 -3.73 -29.70
CA ALA A 73 2.07 -3.25 -30.13
C ALA A 73 1.34 -2.48 -29.01
N ALA A 74 1.39 -2.98 -27.78
CA ALA A 74 0.81 -2.33 -26.62
C ALA A 74 1.47 -0.97 -26.31
N VAL A 75 2.81 -0.92 -26.27
CA VAL A 75 3.58 0.30 -26.01
C VAL A 75 3.38 1.33 -27.13
N LYS A 76 3.32 0.87 -28.38
CA LYS A 76 3.05 1.76 -29.51
C LYS A 76 1.66 2.40 -29.43
N GLU A 77 0.61 1.62 -29.16
CA GLU A 77 -0.75 2.17 -28.98
C GLU A 77 -0.80 3.12 -27.78
N ALA A 78 -0.13 2.78 -26.67
CA ALA A 78 0.01 3.68 -25.53
C ALA A 78 0.69 5.00 -25.91
N ALA A 79 1.75 4.97 -26.71
CA ALA A 79 2.42 6.17 -27.20
C ALA A 79 1.51 7.04 -28.09
N GLU A 80 0.71 6.42 -28.97
CA GLU A 80 -0.26 7.13 -29.82
C GLU A 80 -1.36 7.84 -29.01
N LEU A 81 -1.70 7.30 -27.84
CA LEU A 81 -2.69 7.85 -26.91
C LEU A 81 -2.09 8.73 -25.79
N GLY A 82 -0.76 8.89 -25.73
CA GLY A 82 -0.09 9.64 -24.66
C GLY A 82 -0.14 8.97 -23.28
N MET A 83 -0.25 7.65 -23.26
CA MET A 83 -0.30 6.85 -22.03
C MET A 83 1.10 6.50 -21.50
N GLN A 84 1.18 6.17 -20.21
CA GLN A 84 2.39 5.73 -19.53
C GLN A 84 2.42 4.21 -19.36
N VAL A 85 3.59 3.60 -19.55
CA VAL A 85 3.79 2.16 -19.40
C VAL A 85 4.89 1.89 -18.39
N ILE A 86 4.62 0.97 -17.48
CA ILE A 86 5.62 0.36 -16.62
C ILE A 86 5.81 -1.08 -17.09
N LEU A 87 7.05 -1.49 -17.33
CA LEU A 87 7.38 -2.85 -17.74
C LEU A 87 7.72 -3.68 -16.51
N TYR A 88 7.04 -4.81 -16.36
CA TYR A 88 7.28 -5.72 -15.25
C TYR A 88 8.48 -6.63 -15.58
N ASP A 89 9.46 -6.69 -14.67
CA ASP A 89 10.78 -7.26 -14.94
C ASP A 89 10.86 -8.79 -14.79
N GLU A 90 9.74 -9.44 -14.46
CA GLU A 90 9.64 -10.86 -14.18
C GLU A 90 8.45 -11.52 -14.92
N GLY A 91 8.50 -12.84 -15.07
CA GLY A 91 7.37 -13.65 -15.54
C GLY A 91 6.53 -14.13 -14.36
N MET A 92 5.64 -13.26 -13.86
CA MET A 92 4.93 -13.37 -12.57
C MET A 92 5.84 -12.99 -11.40
N TYR A 93 5.92 -13.67 -10.26
CA TYR A 93 6.66 -13.13 -9.09
C TYR A 93 7.13 -14.24 -8.15
N PRO A 94 8.14 -14.02 -7.27
CA PRO A 94 8.94 -12.79 -7.08
C PRO A 94 10.00 -12.56 -8.16
N SER A 95 10.49 -11.33 -8.26
CA SER A 95 11.46 -10.89 -9.26
C SER A 95 12.88 -11.42 -9.06
N GLY A 96 13.54 -11.73 -10.17
CA GLY A 96 14.97 -12.03 -10.25
C GLY A 96 15.33 -13.33 -10.98
N ALA A 97 14.35 -14.13 -11.37
CA ALA A 97 14.56 -15.42 -12.03
C ALA A 97 14.18 -15.44 -13.52
N ALA A 98 13.41 -14.45 -14.00
CA ALA A 98 12.90 -14.34 -15.37
C ALA A 98 12.12 -15.60 -15.82
N ASN A 99 11.11 -16.02 -15.07
CA ASN A 99 10.36 -17.27 -15.23
C ASN A 99 11.29 -18.50 -15.23
N GLY A 100 12.32 -18.47 -14.38
CA GLY A 100 13.36 -19.50 -14.25
C GLY A 100 14.42 -19.51 -15.36
N LEU A 101 14.41 -18.54 -16.29
CA LEU A 101 15.40 -18.47 -17.37
C LEU A 101 16.83 -18.23 -16.86
N VAL A 102 17.00 -17.55 -15.73
CA VAL A 102 18.32 -17.33 -15.11
C VAL A 102 18.96 -18.66 -14.72
N VAL A 103 18.22 -19.51 -13.99
CA VAL A 103 18.68 -20.83 -13.57
C VAL A 103 18.84 -21.78 -14.77
N LYS A 104 17.98 -21.66 -15.77
CA LYS A 104 18.11 -22.41 -17.03
C LYS A 104 19.39 -22.06 -17.78
N ARG A 105 19.82 -20.79 -17.76
CA ARG A 105 21.07 -20.33 -18.36
C ARG A 105 22.28 -20.91 -17.65
N ASN A 106 22.26 -20.94 -16.32
CA ASN A 106 23.30 -21.57 -15.51
C ASN A 106 22.70 -22.12 -14.21
N PRO A 107 22.68 -23.46 -14.02
CA PRO A 107 22.13 -24.07 -12.80
C PRO A 107 22.81 -23.61 -11.49
N ALA A 108 24.05 -23.12 -11.56
CA ALA A 108 24.75 -22.55 -10.40
C ALA A 108 24.13 -21.23 -9.91
N PHE A 109 23.29 -20.57 -10.71
CA PHE A 109 22.58 -19.34 -10.34
C PHE A 109 21.28 -19.59 -9.58
N ALA A 110 20.93 -20.85 -9.27
CA ALA A 110 19.80 -21.12 -8.38
C ALA A 110 20.03 -20.59 -6.97
N SER A 111 18.98 -20.10 -6.31
CA SER A 111 19.06 -19.55 -4.96
C SER A 111 19.67 -20.52 -3.95
N ARG A 112 20.40 -19.96 -2.99
CA ARG A 112 21.22 -20.72 -2.02
C ARG A 112 20.89 -20.30 -0.60
N GLY A 113 21.15 -21.20 0.34
CA GLY A 113 20.94 -20.96 1.75
C GLY A 113 21.94 -21.72 2.62
N LEU A 114 22.21 -21.16 3.79
CA LEU A 114 23.00 -21.80 4.82
C LEU A 114 22.10 -22.79 5.57
N GLN A 115 22.55 -24.03 5.69
CA GLN A 115 21.86 -25.11 6.38
C GLN A 115 22.66 -25.53 7.61
N LEU A 116 21.96 -25.72 8.74
CA LEU A 116 22.52 -26.36 9.94
C LEU A 116 22.04 -27.81 10.05
N THR A 117 22.97 -28.75 10.19
CA THR A 117 22.65 -30.14 10.58
C THR A 117 23.36 -30.50 11.89
N GLU A 118 22.61 -31.07 12.84
CA GLU A 118 23.10 -31.45 14.17
C GLU A 118 23.32 -32.96 14.28
N HIS A 119 24.49 -33.35 14.81
CA HIS A 119 24.87 -34.73 15.09
C HIS A 119 25.26 -34.87 16.57
N PRO A 120 24.39 -35.43 17.43
CA PRO A 120 24.69 -35.63 18.85
C PRO A 120 25.91 -36.54 19.09
N CYS A 121 26.76 -36.19 20.05
CA CYS A 121 27.90 -37.01 20.45
C CYS A 121 27.47 -38.15 21.40
N ALA A 122 28.10 -39.33 21.26
CA ALA A 122 27.79 -40.52 22.08
C ALA A 122 28.46 -40.49 23.49
N GLY A 123 28.16 -39.44 24.27
CA GLY A 123 28.74 -39.26 25.61
C GLY A 123 30.25 -38.96 25.57
N ALA A 124 31.02 -39.48 26.53
CA ALA A 124 32.46 -39.20 26.65
C ALA A 124 33.36 -39.91 25.61
N GLY A 125 32.77 -40.70 24.70
CA GLY A 125 33.51 -41.40 23.64
C GLY A 125 33.84 -40.51 22.43
N SER A 126 34.77 -40.96 21.59
CA SER A 126 35.06 -40.30 20.31
C SER A 126 33.89 -40.50 19.34
N THR A 127 33.35 -39.41 18.82
CA THR A 127 32.33 -39.38 17.78
C THR A 127 33.01 -39.20 16.43
N ARG A 128 32.78 -40.14 15.51
CA ARG A 128 33.25 -40.06 14.13
C ARG A 128 32.08 -39.73 13.20
N LEU A 129 32.20 -38.64 12.45
CA LEU A 129 31.21 -38.16 11.51
C LEU A 129 31.80 -38.17 10.09
N GLN A 130 31.10 -38.83 9.17
CA GLN A 130 31.40 -38.71 7.74
C GLN A 130 30.64 -37.50 7.18
N LEU A 131 31.39 -36.56 6.61
CA LEU A 131 30.84 -35.38 5.97
C LEU A 131 30.31 -35.77 4.58
N SER A 132 29.00 -35.63 4.37
CA SER A 132 28.36 -35.82 3.06
C SER A 132 28.00 -34.47 2.45
N ARG A 133 28.16 -34.37 1.12
CA ARG A 133 27.83 -33.18 0.33
C ARG A 133 27.16 -33.62 -0.96
N ALA A 134 26.01 -33.04 -1.28
CA ALA A 134 25.44 -33.19 -2.61
C ALA A 134 26.26 -32.36 -3.64
N PRO A 135 26.14 -32.65 -4.96
CA PRO A 135 26.79 -31.82 -5.98
C PRO A 135 26.41 -30.34 -5.82
N GLY A 136 27.42 -29.46 -5.76
CA GLY A 136 27.26 -28.03 -5.55
C GLY A 136 27.07 -27.58 -4.10
N GLU A 137 27.14 -28.49 -3.12
CA GLU A 137 27.17 -28.12 -1.69
C GLU A 137 28.60 -27.87 -1.19
N HIS A 138 28.75 -26.85 -0.36
CA HIS A 138 30.02 -26.51 0.28
C HIS A 138 29.87 -26.53 1.80
N ILE A 139 30.86 -27.09 2.51
CA ILE A 139 30.89 -27.02 3.97
C ILE A 139 31.49 -25.69 4.37
N VAL A 140 30.71 -24.89 5.09
CA VAL A 140 31.11 -23.58 5.60
C VAL A 140 31.88 -23.74 6.90
N ALA A 141 31.35 -24.54 7.83
CA ALA A 141 32.03 -24.85 9.08
C ALA A 141 31.55 -26.19 9.67
N VAL A 142 32.43 -26.84 10.43
CA VAL A 142 32.07 -27.95 11.31
C VAL A 142 32.46 -27.55 12.73
N LEU A 143 31.52 -27.64 13.67
CA LEU A 143 31.68 -27.10 15.01
C LEU A 143 31.30 -28.16 16.04
N ALA A 144 32.12 -28.36 17.07
CA ALA A 144 31.67 -29.00 18.31
C ALA A 144 31.07 -27.94 19.22
N VAL A 145 29.83 -28.16 19.67
CA VAL A 145 29.14 -27.27 20.60
C VAL A 145 28.71 -28.03 21.85
N ARG A 146 28.74 -27.35 22.99
CA ARG A 146 28.10 -27.83 24.22
C ARG A 146 26.66 -27.34 24.27
N LYS A 147 25.71 -28.26 24.37
CA LYS A 147 24.28 -27.97 24.46
C LYS A 147 23.93 -27.59 25.90
N VAL A 148 23.26 -26.46 26.06
CA VAL A 148 22.60 -26.05 27.32
C VAL A 148 21.19 -26.63 27.37
N SER A 149 20.50 -26.57 26.23
CA SER A 149 19.21 -27.21 25.98
C SER A 149 19.13 -27.66 24.52
N GLU A 150 17.99 -28.18 24.07
CA GLU A 150 17.78 -28.50 22.64
C GLU A 150 17.97 -27.25 21.74
N LYS A 151 17.54 -26.08 22.23
CA LYS A 151 17.50 -24.82 21.49
C LYS A 151 18.62 -23.84 21.86
N GLU A 152 19.55 -24.22 22.73
CA GLU A 152 20.55 -23.31 23.29
C GLU A 152 21.93 -23.97 23.38
N ILE A 153 22.97 -23.20 23.06
CA ILE A 153 24.38 -23.60 23.14
C ILE A 153 25.15 -22.69 24.09
N ASP A 154 26.24 -23.22 24.65
CA ASP A 154 27.25 -22.38 25.30
C ASP A 154 28.24 -21.88 24.24
N PRO A 155 28.17 -20.60 23.82
CA PRO A 155 29.03 -20.08 22.77
C PRO A 155 30.52 -20.11 23.14
N LYS A 156 30.88 -20.03 24.43
CA LYS A 156 32.28 -20.04 24.89
C LYS A 156 32.93 -21.42 24.76
N ALA A 157 32.09 -22.46 24.77
CA ALA A 157 32.50 -23.85 24.60
C ALA A 157 32.57 -24.29 23.13
N THR A 158 32.08 -23.48 22.18
CA THR A 158 32.13 -23.81 20.75
C THR A 158 33.57 -23.93 20.25
N ARG A 159 33.83 -24.96 19.45
CA ARG A 159 35.14 -25.23 18.84
C ARG A 159 34.97 -25.59 17.37
N GLN A 160 35.68 -24.90 16.49
CA GLN A 160 35.75 -25.29 15.09
C GLN A 160 36.60 -26.55 14.94
N LEU A 161 36.09 -27.51 14.18
CA LEU A 161 36.73 -28.78 13.89
C LEU A 161 37.28 -28.75 12.47
N GLN A 162 38.49 -29.29 12.30
CA GLN A 162 39.09 -29.47 10.99
C GLN A 162 39.11 -30.96 10.64
N SER A 163 38.85 -31.26 9.37
CA SER A 163 38.99 -32.63 8.86
C SER A 163 40.44 -32.87 8.44
N SER A 164 41.02 -33.98 8.89
CA SER A 164 42.36 -34.41 8.45
C SER A 164 42.38 -34.93 7.01
N THR A 165 41.24 -35.39 6.50
CA THR A 165 41.07 -35.94 5.13
C THR A 165 40.15 -35.11 4.23
N GLY A 166 39.48 -34.09 4.78
CA GLY A 166 38.43 -33.32 4.11
C GLY A 166 37.03 -33.96 4.16
N GLU A 167 36.94 -35.24 4.56
CA GLU A 167 35.73 -36.07 4.47
C GLU A 167 35.26 -36.63 5.82
N THR A 168 36.14 -36.74 6.81
CA THR A 168 35.82 -37.30 8.11
C THR A 168 36.20 -36.34 9.23
N ILE A 169 35.33 -36.21 10.22
CA ILE A 169 35.58 -35.47 11.46
C ILE A 169 35.57 -36.47 12.61
N GLU A 170 36.56 -36.37 13.50
CA GLU A 170 36.60 -37.10 14.75
C GLU A 170 36.67 -36.10 15.90
N PHE A 171 35.79 -36.25 16.89
CA PHE A 171 35.73 -35.37 18.04
C PHE A 171 35.45 -36.14 19.32
N THR A 172 36.26 -35.88 20.34
CA THR A 172 36.08 -36.39 21.70
C THR A 172 35.73 -35.22 22.61
N PRO A 173 34.57 -35.24 23.29
CA PRO A 173 34.19 -34.17 24.21
C PRO A 173 35.25 -33.92 25.31
N PRO A 174 35.62 -32.66 25.60
CA PRO A 174 36.68 -32.33 26.55
C PRO A 174 36.26 -32.43 28.03
N GLY A 175 35.00 -32.70 28.35
CA GLY A 175 34.48 -32.77 29.71
C GLY A 175 33.00 -33.18 29.78
N GLU A 176 32.43 -33.14 30.98
CA GLU A 176 31.02 -33.48 31.22
C GLU A 176 30.05 -32.51 30.51
N GLY A 177 28.88 -33.02 30.13
CA GLY A 177 27.83 -32.28 29.44
C GLY A 177 27.40 -32.92 28.13
N THR A 178 26.32 -32.40 27.55
CA THR A 178 25.80 -32.85 26.25
C THR A 178 26.51 -32.10 25.14
N TRP A 179 27.12 -32.82 24.20
CA TRP A 179 27.83 -32.24 23.06
C TRP A 179 27.20 -32.68 21.76
N SER A 180 27.28 -31.80 20.75
CA SER A 180 26.87 -32.08 19.39
C SER A 180 27.93 -31.58 18.40
N ILE A 181 28.09 -32.28 17.28
CA ILE A 181 28.78 -31.78 16.10
C ILE A 181 27.75 -31.11 15.20
N LEU A 182 27.91 -29.83 14.96
CA LEU A 182 27.13 -29.04 14.02
C LEU A 182 27.88 -28.95 12.69
N VAL A 183 27.18 -29.17 11.59
CA VAL A 183 27.73 -28.96 10.24
C VAL A 183 26.90 -27.86 9.57
N LEU A 184 27.59 -26.79 9.18
CA LEU A 184 27.04 -25.68 8.41
C LEU A 184 27.38 -25.88 6.94
N LYS A 185 26.36 -25.91 6.08
CA LYS A 185 26.51 -26.14 4.64
C LYS A 185 25.85 -25.03 3.84
N ASP A 186 26.57 -24.53 2.85
CA ASP A 186 26.00 -23.78 1.74
C ASP A 186 25.37 -24.79 0.75
N THR A 187 24.06 -24.67 0.52
CA THR A 187 23.28 -25.58 -0.34
C THR A 187 22.25 -24.82 -1.15
N PHE A 188 21.77 -25.41 -2.24
CA PHE A 188 20.66 -24.86 -3.01
C PHE A 188 19.38 -24.86 -2.18
N SER A 189 18.66 -23.74 -2.19
CA SER A 189 17.44 -23.60 -1.41
C SER A 189 16.29 -24.44 -1.96
N LYS A 190 16.33 -24.75 -3.27
CA LYS A 190 15.25 -25.35 -4.06
C LYS A 190 13.94 -24.54 -4.01
N GLY A 191 14.02 -23.27 -3.64
CA GLY A 191 12.89 -22.36 -3.73
C GLY A 191 12.51 -22.09 -5.17
N THR A 192 11.24 -21.76 -5.38
CA THR A 192 10.67 -21.46 -6.69
C THR A 192 10.13 -20.05 -6.73
N ILE A 193 9.83 -19.57 -7.93
CA ILE A 193 8.93 -18.46 -8.16
C ILE A 193 7.62 -19.00 -8.72
N ARG A 194 6.57 -18.17 -8.79
CA ARG A 194 5.39 -18.52 -9.59
C ARG A 194 5.71 -18.22 -11.04
N GLY A 195 5.29 -19.11 -11.94
CA GLY A 195 5.43 -18.92 -13.38
C GLY A 195 4.11 -18.54 -14.05
N ILE A 196 4.18 -18.25 -15.34
CA ILE A 196 3.04 -17.72 -16.12
C ILE A 196 2.21 -18.80 -16.83
N HIS A 197 2.71 -20.04 -16.86
CA HIS A 197 2.04 -21.15 -17.55
C HIS A 197 1.32 -22.06 -16.55
N GLU A 198 0.28 -22.74 -17.02
CA GLU A 198 -0.42 -23.76 -16.24
C GLU A 198 0.57 -24.82 -15.69
N GLY A 199 0.42 -25.14 -14.40
CA GLY A 199 1.30 -26.04 -13.66
C GLY A 199 2.59 -25.38 -13.14
N GLN A 200 2.66 -24.06 -13.10
CA GLN A 200 3.81 -23.30 -12.59
C GLN A 200 3.51 -22.50 -11.32
N ASP A 201 2.41 -22.77 -10.60
CA ASP A 201 2.11 -22.07 -9.34
C ASP A 201 2.86 -22.71 -8.15
N ASP A 202 2.69 -22.11 -6.97
CA ASP A 202 3.26 -22.54 -5.70
C ASP A 202 3.03 -24.04 -5.41
N GLY A 203 4.11 -24.82 -5.54
CA GLY A 203 4.14 -26.25 -5.23
C GLY A 203 3.82 -27.16 -6.41
N ASP A 204 3.56 -26.60 -7.59
CA ASP A 204 3.47 -27.39 -8.80
C ASP A 204 4.85 -27.91 -9.25
N ALA A 205 4.84 -28.98 -10.04
CA ALA A 205 6.06 -29.64 -10.48
C ALA A 205 6.91 -28.81 -11.47
N ASP A 206 6.26 -27.95 -12.26
CA ASP A 206 6.94 -27.10 -13.26
C ASP A 206 7.16 -25.66 -12.76
N ALA A 207 6.98 -25.40 -11.46
CA ALA A 207 7.27 -24.12 -10.84
C ALA A 207 8.76 -23.73 -11.10
N PRO A 208 9.04 -22.55 -11.69
CA PRO A 208 10.39 -22.15 -12.04
C PRO A 208 11.27 -21.97 -10.80
N LEU A 209 12.53 -22.40 -10.87
CA LEU A 209 13.47 -22.21 -9.77
C LEU A 209 13.81 -20.72 -9.57
N ALA A 210 13.88 -20.30 -8.31
CA ALA A 210 14.33 -18.97 -7.94
C ALA A 210 15.85 -18.82 -8.16
N ALA A 211 16.28 -17.61 -8.48
CA ALA A 211 17.69 -17.27 -8.69
C ALA A 211 18.36 -16.74 -7.42
N ASP A 212 19.67 -16.88 -7.32
CA ASP A 212 20.48 -16.34 -6.23
C ASP A 212 20.65 -14.81 -6.39
N LEU A 213 19.79 -14.07 -5.70
CA LEU A 213 19.80 -12.60 -5.71
C LEU A 213 21.03 -12.00 -5.02
N LEU A 214 21.77 -12.80 -4.23
CA LEU A 214 23.01 -12.39 -3.59
C LEU A 214 24.23 -12.63 -4.49
N ASN A 215 24.06 -13.30 -5.64
CA ASN A 215 25.12 -13.52 -6.63
C ASN A 215 25.07 -12.45 -7.74
N PRO A 216 26.07 -11.55 -7.86
CA PRO A 216 26.10 -10.53 -8.90
C PRO A 216 26.04 -11.08 -10.34
N GLU A 217 26.61 -12.26 -10.61
CA GLU A 217 26.57 -12.86 -11.94
C GLU A 217 25.17 -13.37 -12.30
N ALA A 218 24.43 -13.88 -11.31
CA ALA A 218 23.04 -14.30 -11.49
C ALA A 218 22.13 -13.09 -11.77
N VAL A 219 22.32 -11.99 -11.04
CA VAL A 219 21.56 -10.74 -11.27
C VAL A 219 21.94 -10.10 -12.61
N GLN A 220 23.20 -10.11 -12.99
CA GLN A 220 23.60 -9.65 -14.33
C GLN A 220 22.93 -10.49 -15.43
N ALA A 221 22.85 -11.81 -15.24
CA ALA A 221 22.11 -12.67 -16.16
C ALA A 221 20.60 -12.35 -16.19
N PHE A 222 20.00 -11.97 -15.06
CA PHE A 222 18.62 -11.50 -15.00
C PHE A 222 18.43 -10.22 -15.84
N ILE A 223 19.25 -9.19 -15.64
CA ILE A 223 19.23 -7.93 -16.39
C ILE A 223 19.35 -8.19 -17.91
N GLU A 224 20.29 -9.04 -18.32
CA GLU A 224 20.48 -9.40 -19.73
C GLU A 224 19.29 -10.15 -20.33
N LEU A 225 18.62 -10.97 -19.52
CA LEU A 225 17.49 -11.78 -19.97
C LEU A 225 16.19 -10.98 -20.02
N THR A 226 16.05 -9.91 -19.22
CA THR A 226 14.81 -9.13 -19.06
C THR A 226 14.98 -7.70 -19.59
N HIS A 227 15.68 -6.85 -18.84
CA HIS A 227 15.84 -5.42 -19.08
C HIS A 227 16.43 -5.14 -20.47
N GLU A 228 17.54 -5.81 -20.82
CA GLU A 228 18.18 -5.65 -22.14
C GLU A 228 17.28 -6.12 -23.29
N LYS A 229 16.49 -7.18 -23.09
CA LYS A 229 15.57 -7.66 -24.13
C LYS A 229 14.41 -6.69 -24.36
N TYR A 230 13.84 -6.15 -23.28
CA TYR A 230 12.83 -5.10 -23.41
C TYR A 230 13.41 -3.87 -24.09
N TYR A 231 14.59 -3.40 -23.67
CA TYR A 231 15.22 -2.22 -24.27
C TYR A 231 15.57 -2.43 -25.75
N ALA A 232 16.09 -3.59 -26.13
CA ALA A 232 16.39 -3.91 -27.53
C ALA A 232 15.15 -3.82 -28.44
N LYS A 233 13.96 -4.13 -27.92
CA LYS A 233 12.70 -4.10 -28.66
C LYS A 233 11.97 -2.75 -28.56
N LEU A 234 12.00 -2.12 -27.40
CA LEU A 234 11.15 -0.99 -27.02
C LEU A 234 11.92 0.30 -26.77
N GLY A 235 13.25 0.32 -26.95
CA GLY A 235 14.12 1.43 -26.54
C GLY A 235 13.77 2.79 -27.13
N ALA A 236 13.08 2.85 -28.27
CA ALA A 236 12.56 4.10 -28.85
C ALA A 236 11.49 4.79 -28.00
N TYR A 237 10.88 4.07 -27.04
CA TYR A 237 9.82 4.54 -26.16
C TYR A 237 10.29 4.79 -24.70
N PHE A 238 11.54 4.46 -24.38
CA PHE A 238 12.10 4.62 -23.04
C PHE A 238 12.30 6.09 -22.69
N GLY A 239 11.89 6.48 -21.48
CA GLY A 239 11.94 7.86 -21.00
C GLY A 239 10.82 8.76 -21.53
N SER A 240 9.94 8.24 -22.40
CA SER A 240 8.72 8.92 -22.85
C SER A 240 7.47 8.13 -22.44
N THR A 241 7.17 7.05 -23.15
CA THR A 241 5.99 6.21 -22.92
C THR A 241 6.30 5.14 -21.88
N VAL A 242 7.45 4.46 -22.00
CA VAL A 242 7.94 3.56 -20.94
C VAL A 242 8.63 4.43 -19.90
N ILE A 243 8.04 4.52 -18.72
CA ILE A 243 8.52 5.40 -17.64
C ILE A 243 9.31 4.67 -16.57
N ALA A 244 9.11 3.35 -16.42
CA ALA A 244 9.75 2.58 -15.36
C ALA A 244 9.84 1.07 -15.65
N MET A 245 10.76 0.40 -14.95
CA MET A 245 10.78 -1.04 -14.73
C MET A 245 10.24 -1.34 -13.33
N PHE A 246 9.37 -2.36 -13.19
CA PHE A 246 8.80 -2.80 -11.92
C PHE A 246 9.49 -4.07 -11.43
N THR A 247 9.99 -4.05 -10.19
CA THR A 247 10.58 -5.20 -9.48
C THR A 247 9.74 -5.56 -8.24
N ASP A 248 9.41 -6.83 -8.05
CA ASP A 248 8.36 -7.28 -7.12
C ASP A 248 8.84 -8.33 -6.11
N GLU A 249 8.58 -8.08 -4.83
CA GLU A 249 8.87 -8.90 -3.65
C GLU A 249 10.13 -9.80 -3.74
N PRO A 250 11.35 -9.28 -4.01
CA PRO A 250 12.51 -10.15 -4.22
C PRO A 250 12.78 -11.09 -3.02
N ASP A 251 12.67 -12.41 -3.23
CA ASP A 251 12.82 -13.44 -2.18
C ASP A 251 14.18 -14.15 -2.30
N LEU A 252 15.05 -13.93 -1.31
CA LEU A 252 16.42 -14.44 -1.30
C LEU A 252 16.52 -15.98 -1.33
N LEU A 253 15.53 -16.69 -0.78
CA LEU A 253 15.52 -18.16 -0.76
C LEU A 253 14.55 -18.73 -1.78
N GLY A 254 13.61 -17.92 -2.28
CA GLY A 254 12.51 -18.35 -3.11
C GLY A 254 11.38 -19.00 -2.30
N ARG A 255 10.21 -19.06 -2.92
CA ARG A 255 9.00 -19.59 -2.32
C ARG A 255 9.14 -21.08 -2.08
N ARG A 256 8.59 -21.56 -0.96
CA ARG A 256 8.59 -22.99 -0.56
C ARG A 256 9.98 -23.67 -0.56
N HIS A 257 11.04 -22.90 -0.32
CA HIS A 257 12.39 -23.43 -0.17
C HIS A 257 12.51 -24.46 0.97
N LEU A 258 13.62 -25.20 0.98
CA LEU A 258 13.93 -26.18 2.03
C LEU A 258 13.86 -25.52 3.43
N ARG A 259 13.11 -26.15 4.34
CA ARG A 259 12.88 -25.58 5.68
C ARG A 259 14.19 -25.38 6.46
N GLY A 260 14.25 -24.28 7.19
CA GLY A 260 15.32 -23.98 8.14
C GLY A 260 16.58 -23.40 7.50
N LEU A 261 16.55 -22.99 6.23
CA LEU A 261 17.66 -22.27 5.62
C LEU A 261 17.72 -20.81 6.07
N LYS A 262 18.92 -20.22 6.00
CA LYS A 262 19.15 -18.79 6.14
C LYS A 262 19.76 -18.24 4.84
N PRO A 263 19.41 -17.03 4.38
CA PRO A 263 19.90 -16.48 3.10
C PRO A 263 21.42 -16.54 2.95
N TRP A 264 21.92 -17.10 1.85
CA TRP A 264 23.36 -17.29 1.70
C TRP A 264 23.78 -17.26 0.24
N THR A 265 25.05 -16.95 0.00
CA THR A 265 25.72 -17.21 -1.27
C THR A 265 27.19 -17.58 -0.98
N THR A 266 27.87 -18.23 -1.93
CA THR A 266 29.11 -18.97 -1.65
C THR A 266 30.23 -18.14 -1.01
N ASP A 267 30.31 -16.84 -1.31
CA ASP A 267 31.33 -15.90 -0.80
C ASP A 267 30.83 -14.99 0.35
N LEU A 268 29.61 -15.19 0.86
CA LEU A 268 29.01 -14.30 1.87
C LEU A 268 29.77 -14.29 3.21
N LEU A 269 30.52 -15.34 3.52
CA LEU A 269 31.25 -15.46 4.80
C LEU A 269 32.21 -14.29 5.03
N GLU A 270 32.85 -13.77 3.98
CA GLU A 270 33.77 -12.64 4.11
C GLU A 270 33.06 -11.38 4.64
N GLU A 271 31.83 -11.14 4.17
CA GLU A 271 31.02 -9.98 4.59
C GLU A 271 30.48 -10.18 6.02
N VAL A 272 30.11 -11.41 6.37
CA VAL A 272 29.68 -11.78 7.72
C VAL A 272 30.82 -11.64 8.75
N LEU A 273 32.05 -12.00 8.35
CA LEU A 273 33.25 -11.76 9.14
C LEU A 273 33.51 -10.28 9.37
N VAL A 274 33.37 -9.45 8.34
CA VAL A 274 33.50 -7.98 8.45
C VAL A 274 32.43 -7.39 9.37
N ALA A 275 31.22 -7.95 9.36
CA ALA A 275 30.15 -7.59 10.30
C ALA A 275 30.41 -8.06 11.75
N GLY A 276 31.53 -8.73 12.02
CA GLY A 276 31.94 -9.16 13.34
C GLY A 276 31.31 -10.47 13.81
N VAL A 277 30.97 -11.36 12.87
CA VAL A 277 30.44 -12.70 13.16
C VAL A 277 31.38 -13.76 12.57
N GLY A 278 31.99 -14.54 13.45
CA GLY A 278 32.86 -15.67 13.10
C GLY A 278 32.10 -16.93 12.67
N PRO A 279 32.74 -17.87 11.94
CA PRO A 279 32.14 -19.16 11.60
C PRO A 279 31.63 -19.94 12.82
N GLU A 280 32.29 -19.81 13.96
CA GLU A 280 31.93 -20.42 15.25
C GLU A 280 30.67 -19.84 15.88
N GLU A 281 30.25 -18.63 15.47
CA GLU A 281 29.09 -17.93 16.00
C GLU A 281 27.82 -18.17 15.16
N LEU A 282 27.98 -18.60 13.89
CA LEU A 282 26.88 -18.88 12.96
C LEU A 282 25.78 -19.83 13.49
N PRO A 283 26.03 -20.81 14.39
CA PRO A 283 24.94 -21.58 15.00
C PRO A 283 23.88 -20.72 15.71
N ALA A 284 24.23 -19.50 16.16
CA ALA A 284 23.31 -18.58 16.82
C ALA A 284 22.17 -18.09 15.89
N LEU A 285 22.28 -18.32 14.57
CA LEU A 285 21.18 -18.07 13.63
C LEU A 285 20.01 -19.03 13.82
N TRP A 286 20.22 -20.19 14.45
CA TRP A 286 19.20 -21.20 14.75
C TRP A 286 19.02 -21.46 16.24
N LEU A 287 20.09 -21.33 17.02
CA LEU A 287 20.13 -21.65 18.45
C LEU A 287 20.34 -20.37 19.26
N GLU A 288 19.88 -20.37 20.50
CA GLU A 288 20.20 -19.32 21.45
C GLU A 288 21.66 -19.46 21.92
N ALA A 289 22.33 -18.32 22.07
CA ALA A 289 23.74 -18.19 22.49
C ALA A 289 23.88 -17.19 23.66
N GLY A 290 22.85 -17.09 24.51
CA GLY A 290 22.80 -16.14 25.62
C GLY A 290 22.72 -14.69 25.16
N GLU A 291 23.48 -13.80 25.80
CA GLU A 291 23.48 -12.35 25.52
C GLU A 291 23.96 -12.00 24.09
N GLU A 292 24.71 -12.91 23.44
CA GLU A 292 25.27 -12.68 22.10
C GLU A 292 24.27 -12.94 20.97
N THR A 293 23.14 -13.64 21.23
CA THR A 293 22.20 -14.05 20.16
C THR A 293 21.79 -12.87 19.29
N GLN A 294 21.32 -11.79 19.92
CA GLN A 294 20.74 -10.66 19.19
C GLN A 294 21.81 -9.91 18.39
N ARG A 295 23.02 -9.75 18.94
CA ARG A 295 24.15 -9.13 18.25
C ARG A 295 24.50 -9.91 16.98
N ILE A 296 24.63 -11.24 17.08
CA ILE A 296 25.02 -12.10 15.97
C ILE A 296 23.95 -12.09 14.87
N ARG A 297 22.67 -12.26 15.23
CA ARG A 297 21.56 -12.25 14.26
C ARG A 297 21.47 -10.91 13.53
N SER A 298 21.54 -9.79 14.26
CA SER A 298 21.47 -8.45 13.67
C SER A 298 22.66 -8.16 12.74
N ALA A 299 23.87 -8.56 13.12
CA ALA A 299 25.07 -8.39 12.29
C ALA A 299 25.02 -9.23 11.01
N TYR A 300 24.53 -10.48 11.09
CA TYR A 300 24.32 -11.33 9.93
C TYR A 300 23.23 -10.79 9.00
N GLU A 301 22.08 -10.39 9.54
CA GLU A 301 20.98 -9.78 8.77
C GLU A 301 21.46 -8.50 8.07
N HIS A 302 22.28 -7.68 8.73
CA HIS A 302 22.89 -6.50 8.12
C HIS A 302 23.86 -6.86 6.98
N ALA A 303 24.69 -7.89 7.13
CA ALA A 303 25.56 -8.37 6.05
C ALA A 303 24.77 -8.85 4.83
N VAL A 304 23.68 -9.60 5.05
CA VAL A 304 22.76 -10.03 3.98
C VAL A 304 22.11 -8.81 3.29
N TYR A 305 21.63 -7.84 4.06
CA TYR A 305 21.07 -6.58 3.55
C TYR A 305 22.07 -5.81 2.68
N LEU A 306 23.31 -5.65 3.14
CA LEU A 306 24.37 -4.97 2.38
C LEU A 306 24.74 -5.74 1.10
N ARG A 307 24.75 -7.07 1.14
CA ARG A 307 24.98 -7.88 -0.06
C ARG A 307 23.86 -7.69 -1.06
N MET A 308 22.60 -7.84 -0.63
CA MET A 308 21.41 -7.72 -1.49
C MET A 308 21.33 -6.34 -2.15
N THR A 309 21.60 -5.27 -1.40
CA THR A 309 21.60 -3.91 -1.97
C THR A 309 22.64 -3.74 -3.07
N ARG A 310 23.83 -4.33 -2.93
CA ARG A 310 24.91 -4.28 -3.93
C ARG A 310 24.70 -5.21 -5.12
N SER A 311 24.19 -6.41 -4.90
CA SER A 311 24.05 -7.43 -5.95
C SER A 311 22.78 -7.28 -6.75
N TYR A 312 21.67 -6.89 -6.11
CA TYR A 312 20.34 -6.86 -6.72
C TYR A 312 19.87 -5.43 -7.03
N TYR A 313 19.64 -4.63 -5.99
CA TYR A 313 18.96 -3.34 -6.15
C TYR A 313 19.80 -2.29 -6.88
N LYS A 314 21.08 -2.14 -6.52
CA LYS A 314 21.94 -1.13 -7.14
C LYS A 314 22.14 -1.35 -8.65
N PRO A 315 22.43 -2.57 -9.15
CA PRO A 315 22.55 -2.81 -10.59
C PRO A 315 21.26 -2.50 -11.37
N LEU A 316 20.10 -2.83 -10.82
CA LEU A 316 18.80 -2.48 -11.43
C LEU A 316 18.58 -0.97 -11.45
N TYR A 317 18.92 -0.29 -10.35
CA TYR A 317 18.88 1.17 -10.27
C TYR A 317 19.79 1.83 -11.32
N ASP A 318 21.07 1.43 -11.35
CA ASP A 318 22.07 1.99 -12.28
C ASP A 318 21.65 1.74 -13.73
N TRP A 319 21.10 0.56 -14.04
CA TRP A 319 20.59 0.25 -15.37
C TRP A 319 19.42 1.16 -15.74
N CYS A 320 18.42 1.31 -14.87
CA CYS A 320 17.27 2.19 -15.13
C CYS A 320 17.71 3.65 -15.34
N GLU A 321 18.62 4.16 -14.48
CA GLU A 321 19.16 5.51 -14.58
C GLU A 321 19.88 5.73 -15.93
N ALA A 322 20.70 4.76 -16.37
CA ALA A 322 21.41 4.82 -17.65
C ALA A 322 20.49 4.82 -18.88
N HIS A 323 19.26 4.28 -18.74
CA HIS A 323 18.29 4.17 -19.82
C HIS A 323 17.15 5.20 -19.74
N GLY A 324 17.25 6.17 -18.82
CA GLY A 324 16.30 7.27 -18.70
C GLY A 324 14.92 6.85 -18.20
N VAL A 325 14.82 5.75 -17.46
CA VAL A 325 13.59 5.24 -16.84
C VAL A 325 13.75 5.07 -15.35
N ALA A 326 12.64 5.03 -14.61
CA ALA A 326 12.67 4.77 -13.19
C ALA A 326 12.81 3.27 -12.87
N LEU A 327 13.41 2.96 -11.72
CA LEU A 327 13.15 1.71 -11.02
C LEU A 327 12.00 1.96 -10.05
N THR A 328 10.96 1.13 -10.13
CA THR A 328 9.79 1.15 -9.24
C THR A 328 9.47 -0.26 -8.77
N GLY A 329 8.51 -0.38 -7.86
CA GLY A 329 8.07 -1.65 -7.27
C GLY A 329 8.21 -1.60 -5.77
N HIS A 330 8.43 -2.75 -5.14
CA HIS A 330 8.60 -2.80 -3.69
C HIS A 330 9.45 -3.97 -3.19
N PRO A 331 10.09 -3.81 -2.01
CA PRO A 331 10.67 -4.92 -1.26
C PRO A 331 9.62 -5.94 -0.82
N ALA A 332 10.08 -7.08 -0.30
CA ALA A 332 9.22 -8.16 0.18
C ALA A 332 8.50 -7.84 1.50
N ALA A 333 9.07 -6.99 2.37
CA ALA A 333 8.45 -6.63 3.64
C ALA A 333 7.87 -5.22 3.62
N SER A 334 6.81 -5.06 4.40
CA SER A 334 5.98 -3.85 4.47
C SER A 334 6.70 -2.64 5.06
N ASP A 335 7.79 -2.91 5.78
CA ASP A 335 8.52 -2.00 6.62
C ASP A 335 10.02 -1.93 6.26
N ASP A 336 10.38 -2.32 5.04
CA ASP A 336 11.74 -2.24 4.49
C ASP A 336 12.04 -0.86 3.85
N ILE A 337 11.98 0.21 4.64
CA ILE A 337 12.22 1.57 4.12
C ILE A 337 13.64 1.77 3.58
N GLY A 338 14.63 1.05 4.11
CA GLY A 338 16.04 1.19 3.72
C GLY A 338 16.33 0.65 2.33
N LEU A 339 15.62 -0.37 1.86
CA LEU A 339 15.79 -0.92 0.50
C LEU A 339 15.26 0.04 -0.56
N LEU A 340 14.30 0.90 -0.20
CA LEU A 340 13.72 1.90 -1.09
C LEU A 340 14.72 2.98 -1.57
N LYS A 341 15.94 3.02 -1.02
CA LYS A 341 16.98 3.96 -1.47
C LYS A 341 17.38 3.81 -2.94
N TYR A 342 17.24 2.60 -3.49
CA TYR A 342 17.52 2.29 -4.89
C TYR A 342 16.29 2.35 -5.79
N PHE A 343 15.19 2.95 -5.33
CA PHE A 343 14.01 3.16 -6.16
C PHE A 343 13.92 4.62 -6.56
N HIS A 344 13.77 4.86 -7.87
CA HIS A 344 13.50 6.18 -8.42
C HIS A 344 12.06 6.61 -8.10
N ILE A 345 11.15 5.63 -8.08
CA ILE A 345 9.79 5.73 -7.58
C ILE A 345 9.65 4.65 -6.49
N PRO A 346 9.92 4.96 -5.22
CA PRO A 346 9.78 3.97 -4.15
C PRO A 346 8.32 3.56 -3.99
N GLY A 347 8.07 2.26 -3.77
CA GLY A 347 6.73 1.72 -3.63
C GLY A 347 6.56 0.75 -2.48
N GLN A 348 5.30 0.41 -2.22
CA GLN A 348 4.83 -0.62 -1.29
C GLN A 348 3.53 -1.21 -1.84
N ASP A 349 2.96 -2.23 -1.20
CA ASP A 349 1.70 -2.85 -1.60
C ASP A 349 0.64 -2.82 -0.48
N VAL A 350 -0.63 -2.97 -0.84
CA VAL A 350 -1.76 -3.17 0.07
C VAL A 350 -2.59 -4.31 -0.48
N VAL A 351 -2.35 -5.49 0.11
CA VAL A 351 -2.87 -6.77 -0.34
C VAL A 351 -3.36 -7.62 0.84
N TRP A 352 -4.05 -8.73 0.53
CA TRP A 352 -4.51 -9.74 1.49
C TRP A 352 -5.38 -9.21 2.64
N ARG A 353 -5.90 -7.99 2.50
CA ARG A 353 -6.67 -7.30 3.55
C ARG A 353 -5.90 -7.21 4.89
N PHE A 354 -4.56 -7.20 4.85
CA PHE A 354 -3.74 -6.93 6.05
C PHE A 354 -4.01 -5.53 6.62
N ILE A 355 -4.45 -4.63 5.74
CA ILE A 355 -5.04 -3.34 6.06
C ILE A 355 -6.50 -3.38 5.65
N ALA A 356 -7.38 -2.82 6.48
CA ALA A 356 -8.82 -2.78 6.25
C ALA A 356 -9.49 -1.73 7.16
N PRO A 357 -10.73 -1.30 6.85
CA PRO A 357 -11.49 -0.40 7.72
C PRO A 357 -11.87 -1.03 9.08
N GLU A 358 -11.97 -2.35 9.17
CA GLU A 358 -12.29 -3.03 10.42
C GLU A 358 -11.10 -3.22 11.38
N ASN A 359 -11.42 -3.48 12.65
CA ASN A 359 -10.48 -3.95 13.68
C ASN A 359 -9.25 -3.06 13.91
N ASP A 360 -9.35 -1.76 13.63
CA ASP A 360 -8.23 -0.79 13.71
C ASP A 360 -7.00 -1.18 12.85
N LEU A 361 -7.16 -2.05 11.83
CA LEU A 361 -6.03 -2.53 11.01
C LEU A 361 -5.31 -1.37 10.29
N GLY A 362 -6.01 -0.28 9.97
CA GLY A 362 -5.42 0.91 9.37
C GLY A 362 -4.38 1.65 10.21
N VAL A 363 -4.25 1.34 11.52
CA VAL A 363 -3.28 1.98 12.45
C VAL A 363 -2.60 0.99 13.39
N THR A 364 -2.75 -0.32 13.17
CA THR A 364 -2.16 -1.36 14.03
C THR A 364 -1.38 -2.40 13.22
N GLY A 365 -0.31 -2.93 13.83
CA GLY A 365 0.57 -3.90 13.19
C GLY A 365 1.51 -3.30 12.15
N VAL A 366 2.45 -4.12 11.70
CA VAL A 366 3.54 -3.71 10.78
C VAL A 366 3.01 -3.16 9.46
N HIS A 367 1.95 -3.76 8.93
CA HIS A 367 1.34 -3.33 7.67
C HIS A 367 0.80 -1.90 7.75
N SER A 368 0.42 -1.39 8.93
CA SER A 368 -0.12 -0.01 9.04
C SER A 368 0.89 1.07 8.65
N THR A 369 2.15 0.70 8.48
CA THR A 369 3.27 1.58 8.12
C THR A 369 3.45 1.74 6.60
N LEU A 370 2.88 0.85 5.78
CA LEU A 370 3.07 0.74 4.32
C LEU A 370 2.94 2.09 3.58
N GLY A 371 1.83 2.80 3.83
CA GLY A 371 1.52 4.05 3.13
C GLY A 371 2.52 5.17 3.40
N LYS A 372 3.10 5.22 4.61
CA LYS A 372 4.16 6.19 4.93
C LYS A 372 5.55 5.69 4.56
N CYS A 373 5.78 4.37 4.53
CA CYS A 373 7.07 3.78 4.17
C CYS A 373 7.56 4.27 2.79
N SER A 374 6.73 4.17 1.75
CA SER A 374 7.08 4.66 0.41
C SER A 374 7.09 6.19 0.30
N ALA A 375 6.09 6.86 0.89
CA ALA A 375 5.95 8.31 0.84
C ALA A 375 7.08 9.05 1.55
N ASP A 376 7.49 8.60 2.73
CA ASP A 376 8.55 9.23 3.53
C ASP A 376 9.93 8.93 2.93
N SER A 377 10.13 7.70 2.39
CA SER A 377 11.33 7.40 1.61
C SER A 377 11.49 8.34 0.41
N ALA A 378 10.42 8.56 -0.36
CA ALA A 378 10.46 9.51 -1.47
C ALA A 378 10.76 10.93 -1.01
N ARG A 379 10.05 11.39 0.02
CA ARG A 379 10.15 12.74 0.57
C ARG A 379 11.56 13.08 1.03
N HIS A 380 12.21 12.19 1.78
CA HIS A 380 13.56 12.46 2.30
C HIS A 380 14.66 12.29 1.25
N ARG A 381 14.40 11.53 0.19
CA ARG A 381 15.33 11.32 -0.93
C ARG A 381 15.06 12.25 -2.12
N GLY A 382 14.16 13.23 -1.97
CA GLY A 382 13.82 14.17 -3.03
C GLY A 382 13.18 13.52 -4.27
N ARG A 383 12.52 12.37 -4.12
CA ARG A 383 11.81 11.70 -5.22
C ARG A 383 10.43 12.32 -5.38
N ARG A 384 10.08 12.65 -6.62
CA ARG A 384 8.79 13.31 -6.95
C ARG A 384 7.59 12.39 -6.76
N ARG A 385 7.74 11.11 -7.09
CA ARG A 385 6.65 10.12 -7.11
C ARG A 385 6.96 8.98 -6.16
N ASN A 386 5.93 8.41 -5.56
CA ASN A 386 5.98 7.16 -4.81
C ASN A 386 4.72 6.34 -5.13
N LEU A 387 4.88 5.02 -5.20
CA LEU A 387 3.87 4.09 -5.71
C LEU A 387 3.22 3.29 -4.59
N ASN A 388 1.96 2.88 -4.79
CA ASN A 388 1.39 1.77 -4.07
C ASN A 388 0.62 0.82 -5.00
N GLU A 389 0.96 -0.47 -4.96
CA GLU A 389 0.13 -1.55 -5.49
C GLU A 389 -1.06 -1.76 -4.55
N ALA A 390 -2.30 -1.69 -5.04
CA ALA A 390 -3.46 -1.72 -4.14
C ALA A 390 -4.55 -2.68 -4.61
N PHE A 391 -5.34 -3.20 -3.65
CA PHE A 391 -6.57 -4.00 -3.81
C PHE A 391 -6.41 -5.50 -4.06
N GLY A 392 -5.18 -6.00 -4.17
CA GLY A 392 -4.93 -7.42 -4.43
C GLY A 392 -5.43 -8.31 -3.31
N VAL A 393 -6.38 -9.20 -3.60
CA VAL A 393 -6.97 -10.13 -2.62
C VAL A 393 -7.57 -9.41 -1.39
N CYS A 394 -8.16 -8.22 -1.60
CA CYS A 394 -8.74 -7.42 -0.53
C CYS A 394 -10.23 -7.68 -0.27
N GLY A 395 -10.88 -8.59 -1.00
CA GLY A 395 -12.28 -8.95 -0.78
C GLY A 395 -12.50 -9.58 0.60
N LYS A 396 -13.49 -9.08 1.35
CA LYS A 396 -13.73 -9.48 2.74
C LYS A 396 -14.40 -10.84 2.85
N GLU A 397 -15.53 -11.03 2.16
CA GLU A 397 -16.31 -12.26 2.22
C GLU A 397 -15.80 -13.32 1.25
N SER A 398 -15.34 -12.89 0.07
CA SER A 398 -14.80 -13.74 -0.98
C SER A 398 -13.98 -12.93 -1.98
N GLY A 399 -13.35 -13.59 -2.96
CA GLY A 399 -12.45 -12.94 -3.92
C GLY A 399 -13.08 -11.80 -4.73
N TRP A 400 -14.31 -11.98 -5.19
CA TRP A 400 -15.09 -11.01 -5.97
C TRP A 400 -15.99 -10.10 -5.12
N ALA A 401 -15.83 -10.10 -3.80
CA ALA A 401 -16.67 -9.35 -2.87
C ALA A 401 -16.20 -7.91 -2.61
N LEU A 402 -15.01 -7.50 -3.09
CA LEU A 402 -14.50 -6.14 -2.86
C LEU A 402 -15.48 -5.09 -3.40
N LYS A 403 -15.87 -4.16 -2.53
CA LYS A 403 -16.86 -3.13 -2.82
C LYS A 403 -16.21 -1.79 -3.23
N ALA A 404 -17.00 -0.93 -3.87
CA ALA A 404 -16.58 0.42 -4.25
C ALA A 404 -16.21 1.30 -3.05
N ASP A 405 -16.91 1.13 -1.93
CA ASP A 405 -16.69 1.89 -0.71
C ASP A 405 -15.39 1.50 0.00
N GLU A 406 -15.01 0.22 -0.10
CA GLU A 406 -13.72 -0.29 0.38
C GLU A 406 -12.58 0.22 -0.50
N MET A 407 -12.71 0.18 -1.83
CA MET A 407 -11.73 0.79 -2.73
C MET A 407 -11.54 2.29 -2.42
N LYS A 408 -12.63 3.02 -2.15
CA LYS A 408 -12.54 4.42 -1.72
C LYS A 408 -11.78 4.57 -0.40
N TRP A 409 -12.05 3.72 0.58
CA TRP A 409 -11.35 3.74 1.87
C TRP A 409 -9.84 3.53 1.73
N TYR A 410 -9.40 2.52 0.96
CA TYR A 410 -7.99 2.26 0.73
C TYR A 410 -7.29 3.43 0.03
N LEU A 411 -7.94 4.03 -0.97
CA LEU A 411 -7.38 5.20 -1.65
C LEU A 411 -7.20 6.37 -0.67
N ASP A 412 -8.20 6.65 0.15
CA ASP A 412 -8.13 7.70 1.16
C ASP A 412 -7.01 7.43 2.18
N TRP A 413 -6.91 6.18 2.65
CA TRP A 413 -5.88 5.71 3.57
C TRP A 413 -4.47 5.93 3.02
N LEU A 414 -4.27 5.67 1.72
CA LEU A 414 -3.01 5.88 1.01
C LEU A 414 -2.70 7.38 0.83
N PHE A 415 -3.65 8.17 0.31
CA PHE A 415 -3.42 9.58 0.00
C PHE A 415 -3.15 10.42 1.26
N VAL A 416 -3.87 10.19 2.36
CA VAL A 416 -3.63 10.94 3.61
C VAL A 416 -2.28 10.61 4.26
N ARG A 417 -1.64 9.50 3.84
CA ARG A 417 -0.27 9.13 4.26
C ARG A 417 0.80 9.65 3.30
N GLY A 418 0.42 10.23 2.17
CA GLY A 418 1.34 10.87 1.21
C GLY A 418 1.62 10.05 -0.06
N VAL A 419 0.94 8.92 -0.26
CA VAL A 419 1.06 8.16 -1.50
C VAL A 419 0.56 8.99 -2.68
N ASN A 420 1.24 8.95 -3.82
CA ASN A 420 0.88 9.81 -4.94
C ASN A 420 0.85 9.13 -6.32
N LEU A 421 1.17 7.85 -6.45
CA LEU A 421 0.95 7.03 -7.64
C LEU A 421 0.26 5.73 -7.22
N ILE A 422 -0.90 5.42 -7.81
CA ILE A 422 -1.68 4.24 -7.48
C ILE A 422 -1.61 3.24 -8.63
N SER A 423 -1.28 2.00 -8.31
CA SER A 423 -1.30 0.86 -9.23
C SER A 423 -2.34 -0.16 -8.79
N PRO A 424 -3.60 -0.05 -9.28
CA PRO A 424 -4.63 -1.04 -8.96
C PRO A 424 -4.22 -2.46 -9.37
N HIS A 425 -4.26 -3.39 -8.42
CA HIS A 425 -4.18 -4.83 -8.60
C HIS A 425 -5.61 -5.41 -8.56
N ALA A 426 -6.21 -5.77 -9.69
CA ALA A 426 -5.66 -5.68 -11.04
C ALA A 426 -6.74 -5.53 -12.13
N PHE A 427 -6.31 -5.27 -13.36
CA PHE A 427 -7.12 -5.27 -14.57
C PHE A 427 -6.80 -6.54 -15.35
N TYR A 428 -7.79 -7.41 -15.59
CA TYR A 428 -7.52 -8.73 -16.16
C TYR A 428 -7.71 -8.66 -17.68
N TYR A 429 -6.77 -9.26 -18.42
CA TYR A 429 -6.98 -9.46 -19.85
C TYR A 429 -8.18 -10.37 -20.09
N SER A 430 -8.35 -11.40 -19.26
CA SER A 430 -9.44 -12.37 -19.36
C SER A 430 -9.85 -12.91 -17.99
N ILE A 431 -11.14 -13.22 -17.86
CA ILE A 431 -11.72 -13.94 -16.71
C ILE A 431 -12.27 -15.32 -17.12
N ARG A 432 -11.84 -15.86 -18.29
CA ARG A 432 -12.28 -17.17 -18.75
C ARG A 432 -11.76 -18.29 -17.84
N ASP A 433 -12.65 -19.21 -17.51
CA ASP A 433 -12.34 -20.39 -16.69
C ASP A 433 -11.66 -20.01 -15.37
N GLN A 434 -10.53 -20.63 -15.03
CA GLN A 434 -9.78 -20.42 -13.79
C GLN A 434 -9.07 -19.06 -13.68
N ARG A 435 -9.05 -18.26 -14.75
CA ARG A 435 -8.36 -16.96 -14.77
C ARG A 435 -9.03 -15.92 -13.87
N ARG A 436 -10.34 -16.06 -13.65
CA ARG A 436 -11.09 -15.22 -12.71
C ARG A 436 -10.69 -15.45 -11.24
N ASP A 437 -10.03 -16.58 -10.96
CA ASP A 437 -9.62 -16.99 -9.61
C ASP A 437 -8.13 -16.65 -9.34
N GLU A 438 -7.46 -16.05 -10.33
CA GLU A 438 -6.07 -15.62 -10.27
C GLU A 438 -5.94 -14.35 -9.41
N ARG A 439 -5.98 -14.51 -8.08
CA ARG A 439 -5.87 -13.43 -7.08
C ARG A 439 -6.92 -12.29 -7.23
N PRO A 440 -8.22 -12.63 -7.29
CA PRO A 440 -9.33 -11.69 -7.51
C PRO A 440 -9.40 -10.55 -6.47
N PRO A 441 -10.11 -9.45 -6.79
CA PRO A 441 -10.92 -9.26 -7.99
C PRO A 441 -10.21 -8.52 -9.13
N ASP A 442 -10.77 -8.66 -10.34
CA ASP A 442 -10.60 -7.63 -11.36
C ASP A 442 -11.31 -6.35 -10.87
N VAL A 443 -10.55 -5.27 -10.69
CA VAL A 443 -11.08 -3.95 -10.27
C VAL A 443 -11.30 -3.00 -11.45
N GLY A 444 -11.21 -3.51 -12.67
CA GLY A 444 -11.27 -2.77 -13.92
C GLY A 444 -12.28 -3.38 -14.91
N PRO A 445 -11.87 -3.72 -16.16
CA PRO A 445 -12.77 -3.95 -17.29
C PRO A 445 -13.79 -5.08 -17.10
N ASN A 446 -13.44 -6.13 -16.35
CA ASN A 446 -14.32 -7.28 -16.18
C ASN A 446 -15.27 -7.11 -14.99
N ASN A 447 -15.15 -6.01 -14.26
CA ASN A 447 -16.05 -5.71 -13.16
C ASN A 447 -17.33 -5.00 -13.63
N ILE A 448 -18.46 -5.33 -13.02
CA ILE A 448 -19.79 -4.84 -13.43
C ILE A 448 -20.01 -3.33 -13.24
N TRP A 449 -19.11 -2.68 -12.50
CA TRP A 449 -19.09 -1.23 -12.27
C TRP A 449 -18.03 -0.50 -13.10
N TRP A 450 -17.34 -1.19 -14.02
CA TRP A 450 -16.43 -0.58 -15.00
C TRP A 450 -17.01 0.65 -15.73
N PRO A 451 -18.32 0.72 -16.06
CA PRO A 451 -18.92 1.93 -16.61
C PRO A 451 -18.62 3.21 -15.81
N GLU A 452 -18.44 3.09 -14.49
CA GLU A 452 -18.23 4.19 -13.52
C GLU A 452 -16.77 4.44 -13.17
N TYR A 453 -15.83 3.63 -13.68
CA TYR A 453 -14.42 3.69 -13.27
C TYR A 453 -13.77 5.05 -13.51
N ARG A 454 -14.28 5.84 -14.47
CA ARG A 454 -13.87 7.23 -14.70
C ARG A 454 -13.91 8.09 -13.41
N ARG A 455 -14.83 7.79 -12.48
CA ARG A 455 -14.91 8.47 -11.18
C ARG A 455 -13.69 8.19 -10.31
N PHE A 456 -13.27 6.92 -10.21
CA PHE A 456 -12.04 6.53 -9.53
C PHE A 456 -10.81 7.12 -10.21
N SER A 457 -10.71 7.01 -11.54
CA SER A 457 -9.55 7.57 -12.25
C SER A 457 -9.40 9.06 -11.97
N ARG A 458 -10.49 9.85 -12.07
CA ARG A 458 -10.46 11.28 -11.75
C ARG A 458 -10.13 11.56 -10.30
N TYR A 459 -10.72 10.83 -9.37
CA TYR A 459 -10.40 10.95 -7.95
C TYR A 459 -8.91 10.72 -7.67
N ILE A 460 -8.37 9.61 -8.20
CA ILE A 460 -6.95 9.26 -8.10
C ILE A 460 -6.07 10.36 -8.68
N LYS A 461 -6.41 10.89 -9.87
CA LYS A 461 -5.66 11.99 -10.51
C LYS A 461 -5.61 13.25 -9.64
N ARG A 462 -6.73 13.66 -9.04
CA ARG A 462 -6.79 14.85 -8.19
C ARG A 462 -5.95 14.71 -6.94
N MET A 463 -6.07 13.57 -6.26
CA MET A 463 -5.35 13.32 -5.03
C MET A 463 -3.85 13.09 -5.30
N SER A 464 -3.52 12.39 -6.37
CA SER A 464 -2.14 12.22 -6.84
C SER A 464 -1.48 13.56 -7.19
N TRP A 465 -2.19 14.46 -7.88
CA TRP A 465 -1.72 15.82 -8.14
C TRP A 465 -1.50 16.62 -6.85
N LEU A 466 -2.43 16.53 -5.90
CA LEU A 466 -2.33 17.22 -4.62
C LEU A 466 -1.11 16.75 -3.82
N MET A 467 -0.84 15.45 -3.80
CA MET A 467 0.27 14.85 -3.05
C MET A 467 1.62 14.93 -3.78
N THR A 468 1.64 15.35 -5.06
CA THR A 468 2.88 15.53 -5.82
C THR A 468 3.32 16.99 -5.78
N ASP A 469 4.63 17.24 -5.75
CA ASP A 469 5.21 18.59 -5.67
C ASP A 469 4.63 19.43 -4.51
N SER A 470 4.38 18.77 -3.39
CA SER A 470 3.81 19.36 -2.18
C SER A 470 4.68 19.05 -0.96
N VAL A 471 4.83 20.04 -0.10
CA VAL A 471 5.63 19.96 1.12
C VAL A 471 4.72 19.69 2.31
N ASN A 472 4.72 18.46 2.80
CA ASN A 472 4.16 18.07 4.09
C ASN A 472 4.74 18.91 5.23
N GLN A 473 3.91 19.25 6.20
CA GLN A 473 4.24 20.17 7.28
C GLN A 473 4.40 19.46 8.63
N ALA A 474 4.63 18.14 8.64
CA ALA A 474 4.94 17.39 9.85
C ALA A 474 6.10 18.02 10.62
N GLN A 475 5.92 18.17 11.93
CA GLN A 475 6.98 18.65 12.83
C GLN A 475 7.69 17.52 13.58
N VAL A 476 7.22 16.28 13.43
CA VAL A 476 7.75 15.10 14.12
C VAL A 476 8.40 14.15 13.13
N ALA A 477 9.68 13.85 13.34
CA ALA A 477 10.34 12.72 12.70
C ALA A 477 10.28 11.50 13.63
N VAL A 478 9.85 10.35 13.11
CA VAL A 478 9.90 9.08 13.83
C VAL A 478 11.11 8.31 13.33
N LEU A 479 12.14 8.21 14.15
CA LEU A 479 13.39 7.57 13.76
C LEU A 479 13.19 6.05 13.65
N THR A 480 13.69 5.45 12.57
CA THR A 480 13.55 4.02 12.30
C THR A 480 14.84 3.43 11.70
N PRO A 481 15.21 2.18 12.04
CA PRO A 481 16.25 1.45 11.30
C PRO A 481 15.80 1.15 9.85
N PRO A 482 16.69 0.63 8.99
CA PRO A 482 16.35 0.34 7.58
C PRO A 482 15.23 -0.70 7.38
N ALA A 483 14.91 -1.49 8.41
CA ALA A 483 13.78 -2.42 8.44
C ALA A 483 13.15 -2.44 9.84
N GLY A 484 11.82 -2.60 9.95
CA GLY A 484 11.14 -2.62 11.25
C GLY A 484 10.55 -1.27 11.67
N LEU A 485 9.65 -0.71 10.88
CA LEU A 485 9.02 0.59 11.16
C LEU A 485 8.17 0.54 12.44
N PRO A 486 8.32 1.52 13.34
CA PRO A 486 7.59 1.53 14.60
C PRO A 486 6.13 1.95 14.38
N TRP A 487 5.17 1.12 14.81
CA TRP A 487 3.74 1.39 14.64
C TRP A 487 3.03 1.71 15.97
N LYS A 488 3.60 1.32 17.11
CA LYS A 488 2.91 1.41 18.41
C LYS A 488 2.80 2.85 18.89
N SER A 489 3.91 3.57 18.85
CA SER A 489 4.01 4.95 19.30
C SER A 489 3.26 5.91 18.38
N VAL A 490 3.20 5.62 17.07
CA VAL A 490 2.53 6.49 16.07
C VAL A 490 1.00 6.34 16.02
N ARG A 491 0.43 5.27 16.61
CA ARG A 491 -1.03 5.10 16.69
C ARG A 491 -1.70 6.33 17.33
N GLY A 492 -1.18 6.77 18.48
CA GLY A 492 -1.71 7.93 19.20
C GLY A 492 -1.57 9.24 18.41
N LEU A 493 -0.54 9.34 17.55
CA LEU A 493 -0.33 10.48 16.68
C LEU A 493 -1.43 10.55 15.62
N TYR A 494 -1.77 9.44 14.96
CA TYR A 494 -2.89 9.39 14.00
C TYR A 494 -4.25 9.71 14.63
N GLU A 495 -4.54 9.16 15.82
CA GLU A 495 -5.81 9.36 16.52
C GLU A 495 -6.00 10.80 17.04
N ARG A 496 -4.91 11.57 17.19
CA ARG A 496 -4.89 12.98 17.63
C ARG A 496 -4.55 13.97 16.50
N GLN A 497 -4.44 13.50 15.26
CA GLN A 497 -4.09 14.31 14.08
C GLN A 497 -2.71 15.02 14.23
N LEU A 498 -1.77 14.40 14.95
CA LEU A 498 -0.38 14.83 15.00
C LEU A 498 0.38 14.23 13.81
N GLU A 499 0.74 15.07 12.86
CA GLU A 499 1.41 14.62 11.66
C GLU A 499 2.90 14.33 11.90
N PHE A 500 3.39 13.26 11.28
CA PHE A 500 4.77 12.79 11.40
C PHE A 500 5.29 12.18 10.09
N ASN A 501 6.60 12.02 9.96
CA ASN A 501 7.23 11.21 8.92
C ASN A 501 8.24 10.23 9.52
N TYR A 502 8.37 9.02 8.98
CA TYR A 502 9.45 8.10 9.32
C TYR A 502 10.78 8.57 8.74
N LEU A 503 11.78 8.75 9.58
CA LEU A 503 13.14 9.09 9.19
C LEU A 503 14.02 7.86 9.36
N GLU A 504 14.53 7.34 8.24
CA GLU A 504 15.44 6.20 8.23
C GLU A 504 16.83 6.60 8.78
N GLU A 505 17.44 5.72 9.58
CA GLU A 505 18.66 5.99 10.35
C GLU A 505 19.85 6.45 9.50
N GLU A 506 20.13 5.83 8.35
CA GLU A 506 21.23 6.20 7.46
C GLU A 506 21.06 7.65 6.98
N LEU A 507 19.83 8.11 6.72
CA LEU A 507 19.54 9.48 6.29
C LEU A 507 19.72 10.50 7.39
N LEU A 508 19.55 10.11 8.67
CA LEU A 508 19.98 10.95 9.77
C LEU A 508 21.44 11.33 9.53
N HIS A 509 22.34 10.40 9.19
CA HIS A 509 23.79 10.61 9.29
C HIS A 509 24.51 11.55 8.29
N SER A 510 24.68 11.29 6.99
CA SER A 510 23.63 11.02 6.04
C SER A 510 23.33 12.30 5.25
N ALA A 511 22.09 12.75 5.38
CA ALA A 511 21.54 13.87 4.62
C ALA A 511 20.94 14.96 5.52
N CYS A 512 20.70 14.69 6.82
CA CYS A 512 20.06 15.66 7.69
C CYS A 512 21.00 16.80 8.11
N GLU A 513 20.50 18.02 8.16
CA GLU A 513 21.19 19.18 8.75
C GLU A 513 20.53 19.54 10.08
N LEU A 514 21.33 19.92 11.08
CA LEU A 514 20.86 20.33 12.41
C LEU A 514 21.17 21.80 12.61
N ASP A 515 20.14 22.63 12.72
CA ASP A 515 20.29 24.06 12.97
C ASP A 515 19.17 24.59 13.89
N GLY A 516 19.56 25.28 14.97
CA GLY A 516 18.63 25.94 15.89
C GLY A 516 17.56 25.04 16.51
N GLY A 517 17.87 23.76 16.75
CA GLY A 517 16.91 22.79 17.29
C GLY A 517 15.89 22.31 16.25
N VAL A 518 16.22 22.44 14.97
CA VAL A 518 15.44 21.94 13.83
C VAL A 518 16.29 20.96 13.03
N LEU A 519 15.74 19.77 12.77
CA LEU A 519 16.33 18.77 11.90
C LEU A 519 15.74 18.94 10.49
N ARG A 520 16.60 19.20 9.51
CA ARG A 520 16.21 19.48 8.12
C ARG A 520 16.69 18.39 7.19
N ILE A 521 15.87 18.01 6.21
CA ILE A 521 16.23 17.08 5.14
C ILE A 521 15.33 17.34 3.93
N ALA A 522 15.93 17.52 2.76
CA ALA A 522 15.22 17.99 1.57
C ALA A 522 14.34 19.22 1.93
N ASP A 523 13.05 19.19 1.59
CA ASP A 523 12.09 20.27 1.93
C ASP A 523 11.43 20.11 3.31
N GLN A 524 11.91 19.19 4.16
CA GLN A 524 11.31 18.88 5.46
C GLN A 524 12.05 19.53 6.63
N ALA A 525 11.30 19.81 7.69
CA ALA A 525 11.81 20.44 8.90
C ALA A 525 11.10 19.90 10.14
N TYR A 526 11.85 19.25 11.02
CA TYR A 526 11.33 18.59 12.22
C TYR A 526 11.84 19.28 13.48
N ARG A 527 10.93 19.50 14.43
CA ARG A 527 11.23 20.08 15.75
C ARG A 527 11.27 19.04 16.86
N ALA A 528 10.76 17.84 16.59
CA ALA A 528 10.83 16.71 17.49
C ALA A 528 11.28 15.44 16.76
N VAL A 529 12.04 14.60 17.47
CA VAL A 529 12.37 13.24 17.06
C VAL A 529 11.77 12.27 18.08
N LEU A 530 10.94 11.35 17.60
CA LEU A 530 10.37 10.24 18.37
C LEU A 530 11.16 8.97 18.06
N VAL A 531 11.61 8.27 19.10
CA VAL A 531 12.36 7.01 19.02
C VAL A 531 11.56 5.94 19.75
N GLU A 532 11.07 4.93 19.04
CA GLU A 532 10.47 3.75 19.65
C GLU A 532 11.54 2.68 19.87
N ASP A 533 11.76 2.30 21.13
CA ASP A 533 12.82 1.40 21.58
C ASP A 533 14.22 1.87 21.16
N GLY A 534 14.80 2.74 21.97
CA GLY A 534 16.12 3.33 21.74
C GLY A 534 17.30 2.35 21.72
N SER A 535 17.11 1.11 22.16
CA SER A 535 18.14 0.07 22.15
C SER A 535 18.52 -0.40 20.73
N ARG A 536 17.68 -0.07 19.74
CA ARG A 536 17.88 -0.41 18.32
C ARG A 536 18.95 0.43 17.62
N PHE A 537 19.40 1.51 18.23
CA PHE A 537 20.25 2.52 17.58
C PHE A 537 21.65 2.59 18.20
N GLY A 538 22.65 2.82 17.36
CA GLY A 538 24.06 2.91 17.75
C GLY A 538 24.45 4.23 18.44
N ALA A 539 25.68 4.27 18.97
CA ALA A 539 26.21 5.44 19.68
C ALA A 539 26.29 6.70 18.80
N GLU A 540 26.58 6.55 17.50
CA GLU A 540 26.60 7.67 16.55
C GLU A 540 25.23 8.34 16.42
N THR A 541 24.17 7.55 16.29
CA THR A 541 22.78 8.02 16.26
C THR A 541 22.43 8.82 17.50
N TRP A 542 22.75 8.29 18.68
CA TRP A 542 22.52 9.01 19.94
C TRP A 542 23.37 10.28 20.09
N SER A 543 24.61 10.30 19.59
CA SER A 543 25.44 11.52 19.57
C SER A 543 24.83 12.61 18.68
N ARG A 544 24.24 12.22 17.55
CA ARG A 544 23.57 13.15 16.65
C ARG A 544 22.27 13.70 17.24
N LEU A 545 21.49 12.85 17.91
CA LEU A 545 20.30 13.27 18.66
C LEU A 545 20.66 14.17 19.85
N GLN A 546 21.80 13.94 20.51
CA GLN A 546 22.30 14.84 21.55
C GLN A 546 22.56 16.24 20.99
N THR A 547 23.25 16.33 19.85
CA THR A 547 23.51 17.62 19.18
C THR A 547 22.20 18.34 18.87
N PHE A 548 21.20 17.62 18.37
CA PHE A 548 19.87 18.17 18.11
C PHE A 548 19.19 18.68 19.39
N ALA A 549 19.23 17.91 20.48
CA ALA A 549 18.67 18.29 21.77
C ALA A 549 19.37 19.50 22.41
N GLU A 550 20.71 19.57 22.34
CA GLU A 550 21.51 20.70 22.84
C GLU A 550 21.20 22.02 22.11
N GLN A 551 20.76 21.95 20.86
CA GLN A 551 20.30 23.12 20.09
C GLN A 551 18.82 23.48 20.36
N GLY A 552 18.12 22.74 21.23
CA GLY A 552 16.73 22.99 21.61
C GLY A 552 15.69 22.12 20.91
N GLY A 553 16.11 21.10 20.15
CA GLY A 553 15.22 20.10 19.57
C GLY A 553 14.64 19.16 20.64
N LEU A 554 13.43 18.65 20.42
CA LEU A 554 12.79 17.72 21.36
C LEU A 554 13.10 16.27 20.98
N VAL A 555 13.66 15.49 21.90
CA VAL A 555 13.80 14.04 21.73
C VAL A 555 12.88 13.32 22.72
N ILE A 556 12.03 12.44 22.20
CA ILE A 556 11.16 11.57 22.99
C ILE A 556 11.53 10.12 22.71
N GLU A 557 11.73 9.36 23.76
CA GLU A 557 11.99 7.94 23.72
C GLU A 557 10.79 7.16 24.30
N ALA A 558 10.13 6.40 23.44
CA ALA A 558 9.01 5.54 23.80
C ALA A 558 9.51 4.11 24.08
N VAL A 559 9.28 3.61 25.30
CA VAL A 559 9.77 2.30 25.76
C VAL A 559 8.64 1.50 26.39
N GLU A 560 8.55 0.22 26.07
CA GLU A 560 7.62 -0.70 26.71
C GLU A 560 8.12 -1.11 28.10
N GLU A 561 7.26 -1.04 29.12
CA GLU A 561 7.63 -1.31 30.52
C GLU A 561 8.23 -2.72 30.73
N GLU A 562 7.82 -3.70 29.91
CA GLU A 562 8.24 -5.11 30.03
C GLU A 562 9.61 -5.44 29.39
N ARG A 563 10.17 -4.56 28.53
CA ARG A 563 11.40 -4.86 27.74
C ARG A 563 12.71 -4.24 28.26
N GLY A 564 12.70 -3.42 29.32
CA GLY A 564 13.92 -2.83 29.91
C GLY A 564 14.15 -1.35 29.59
N ARG A 565 15.29 -0.80 30.03
CA ARG A 565 15.56 0.62 30.37
C ARG A 565 15.57 1.67 29.22
N GLY A 566 15.15 1.30 28.00
CA GLY A 566 15.39 2.10 26.80
C GLY A 566 16.87 2.11 26.40
N SER A 567 17.30 3.14 25.68
CA SER A 567 18.69 3.42 25.38
C SER A 567 19.52 3.57 26.66
N GLY A 568 20.79 3.17 26.57
CA GLY A 568 21.77 3.45 27.62
C GLY A 568 22.21 4.92 27.68
N ALA A 569 21.78 5.75 26.73
CA ALA A 569 22.12 7.16 26.63
C ALA A 569 21.18 8.04 27.47
N ASP A 570 21.71 9.09 28.09
CA ASP A 570 20.93 10.16 28.72
C ASP A 570 21.41 11.48 28.12
N ILE A 571 20.64 11.98 27.18
CA ILE A 571 20.90 13.20 26.41
C ILE A 571 19.88 14.30 26.76
N GLY A 572 19.14 14.14 27.86
CA GLY A 572 18.02 14.99 28.22
C GLY A 572 16.71 14.65 27.49
N GLN A 573 16.60 13.46 26.89
CA GLN A 573 15.36 13.00 26.23
C GLN A 573 14.25 12.75 27.25
N GLN A 574 13.00 13.00 26.85
CA GLN A 574 11.84 12.60 27.65
C GLN A 574 11.52 11.13 27.41
N ARG A 575 11.17 10.39 28.46
CA ARG A 575 10.81 8.97 28.38
C ARG A 575 9.35 8.75 28.71
N THR A 576 8.69 7.90 27.93
CA THR A 576 7.28 7.57 28.08
C THR A 576 6.99 6.15 27.54
N THR A 577 5.77 5.65 27.77
CA THR A 577 5.24 4.52 27.02
C THR A 577 4.87 4.95 25.60
N PRO A 578 4.79 4.02 24.62
CA PRO A 578 4.32 4.34 23.27
C PRO A 578 2.97 5.08 23.24
N ALA A 579 2.03 4.70 24.12
CA ALA A 579 0.73 5.35 24.21
C ALA A 579 0.81 6.81 24.67
N GLY A 580 1.78 7.16 25.54
CA GLY A 580 1.97 8.51 26.09
C GLY A 580 2.74 9.48 25.20
N ALA A 581 3.31 9.00 24.08
CA ALA A 581 4.15 9.82 23.20
C ALA A 581 3.37 10.98 22.56
N ALA A 582 2.11 10.73 22.21
CA ALA A 582 1.27 11.72 21.55
C ALA A 582 0.95 12.91 22.48
N GLU A 583 0.63 12.66 23.75
CA GLU A 583 0.38 13.71 24.74
C GLU A 583 1.60 14.62 24.94
N LEU A 584 2.80 14.04 25.02
CA LEU A 584 4.03 14.81 25.21
C LEU A 584 4.36 15.66 23.98
N LEU A 585 4.22 15.10 22.78
CA LEU A 585 4.42 15.83 21.53
C LEU A 585 3.43 16.99 21.40
N GLU A 586 2.14 16.75 21.65
CA GLU A 586 1.10 17.77 21.61
C GLU A 586 1.35 18.89 22.62
N ALA A 587 1.75 18.55 23.86
CA ALA A 587 2.06 19.53 24.89
C ALA A 587 3.27 20.39 24.54
N ALA A 588 4.27 19.82 23.86
CA ALA A 588 5.51 20.53 23.51
C ALA A 588 5.41 21.36 22.21
N LEU A 589 4.69 20.84 21.20
CA LEU A 589 4.61 21.47 19.87
C LEU A 589 3.33 22.31 19.69
N GLY A 590 2.33 22.09 20.54
CA GLY A 590 0.97 22.61 20.37
C GLY A 590 0.16 21.77 19.37
N ARG A 591 -1.14 22.08 19.27
CA ARG A 591 -2.01 21.50 18.23
C ARG A 591 -1.79 22.21 16.90
N GLY A 592 -1.58 21.41 15.85
CA GLY A 592 -1.67 21.86 14.46
C GLY A 592 -3.14 22.04 14.05
N ALA A 593 -3.51 21.51 12.88
CA ALA A 593 -4.92 21.42 12.51
C ALA A 593 -5.63 20.40 13.41
N SER A 594 -6.83 20.72 13.87
CA SER A 594 -7.57 19.85 14.80
C SER A 594 -9.08 19.90 14.60
N LEU A 595 -9.79 19.04 15.32
CA LEU A 595 -11.24 18.88 15.26
C LEU A 595 -11.88 19.19 16.61
N SER A 596 -13.07 19.81 16.58
CA SER A 596 -13.90 20.07 17.75
C SER A 596 -15.35 19.65 17.49
N PRO A 597 -15.85 18.56 18.11
CA PRO A 597 -15.15 17.67 19.03
C PRO A 597 -14.04 16.87 18.34
N ALA A 598 -13.09 16.36 19.12
CA ALA A 598 -12.04 15.47 18.61
C ALA A 598 -12.64 14.14 18.13
N HIS A 599 -12.05 13.54 17.08
CA HIS A 599 -12.53 12.28 16.52
C HIS A 599 -11.36 11.38 16.12
N ARG A 600 -11.33 10.16 16.67
CA ARG A 600 -10.19 9.24 16.50
C ARG A 600 -10.05 8.64 15.11
N ASP A 601 -11.09 8.67 14.28
CA ASP A 601 -11.08 8.06 12.93
C ASP A 601 -10.96 9.08 11.79
N ILE A 602 -10.87 10.38 12.11
CA ILE A 602 -10.58 11.38 11.09
C ILE A 602 -9.07 11.57 10.99
N ARG A 603 -8.55 11.54 9.77
CA ARG A 603 -7.14 11.82 9.45
C ARG A 603 -7.01 13.18 8.81
N ILE A 604 -5.92 13.87 9.13
CA ILE A 604 -5.57 15.14 8.51
C ILE A 604 -4.11 15.03 8.05
N SER A 605 -3.86 15.38 6.79
CA SER A 605 -2.52 15.68 6.30
C SER A 605 -2.43 17.12 5.85
N HIS A 606 -1.42 17.86 6.32
CA HIS A 606 -1.18 19.25 5.96
C HIS A 606 -0.02 19.33 4.97
N VAL A 607 -0.32 19.72 3.74
CA VAL A 607 0.67 19.94 2.69
C VAL A 607 0.62 21.37 2.17
N VAL A 608 1.76 21.90 1.74
CA VAL A 608 1.88 23.21 1.10
C VAL A 608 2.29 23.00 -0.34
N LYS A 609 1.51 23.56 -1.26
CA LYS A 609 1.77 23.50 -2.70
C LYS A 609 1.80 24.91 -3.26
N GLU A 610 2.96 25.31 -3.78
CA GLU A 610 3.17 26.67 -4.31
C GLU A 610 2.78 27.78 -3.33
N GLY A 611 3.00 27.59 -2.02
CA GLY A 611 2.67 28.57 -0.98
C GLY A 611 1.20 28.59 -0.54
N VAL A 612 0.34 27.77 -1.13
CA VAL A 612 -1.04 27.54 -0.67
C VAL A 612 -1.08 26.34 0.26
N HIS A 613 -1.79 26.47 1.38
CA HIS A 613 -1.96 25.40 2.36
C HIS A 613 -3.14 24.51 1.96
N PHE A 614 -2.95 23.19 2.03
CA PHE A 614 -3.99 22.20 1.79
C PHE A 614 -4.05 21.23 2.96
N PHE A 615 -5.24 21.07 3.54
CA PHE A 615 -5.52 20.07 4.55
C PHE A 615 -6.38 18.97 3.92
N CYS A 616 -5.79 17.80 3.70
CA CYS A 616 -6.49 16.60 3.26
C CYS A 616 -7.14 15.95 4.47
N VAL A 617 -8.46 16.02 4.56
CA VAL A 617 -9.28 15.50 5.66
C VAL A 617 -10.01 14.25 5.19
N VAL A 618 -9.79 13.12 5.85
CA VAL A 618 -10.32 11.81 5.46
C VAL A 618 -11.10 11.22 6.62
N ASN A 619 -12.28 10.66 6.33
CA ASN A 619 -13.02 9.84 7.27
C ASN A 619 -12.70 8.34 7.07
N GLU A 620 -11.78 7.81 7.88
CA GLU A 620 -11.47 6.37 7.87
C GLU A 620 -12.52 5.54 8.64
N GLY A 621 -13.43 6.20 9.38
CA GLY A 621 -14.43 5.55 10.20
C GLY A 621 -15.70 5.13 9.44
N GLU A 622 -16.63 4.54 10.18
CA GLU A 622 -17.92 4.06 9.65
C GLU A 622 -19.09 5.04 9.89
N THR A 623 -18.83 6.16 10.56
CA THR A 623 -19.86 7.16 10.92
C THR A 623 -19.51 8.54 10.39
N ALA A 624 -20.53 9.34 10.08
CA ALA A 624 -20.33 10.74 9.72
C ALA A 624 -19.81 11.56 10.92
N TYR A 625 -19.03 12.59 10.63
CA TYR A 625 -18.57 13.58 11.60
C TYR A 625 -19.21 14.94 11.29
N GLU A 626 -19.67 15.63 12.33
CA GLU A 626 -20.15 17.01 12.27
C GLU A 626 -19.54 17.79 13.43
N GLY A 627 -18.87 18.90 13.11
CA GLY A 627 -18.14 19.70 14.10
C GLY A 627 -17.43 20.89 13.46
N ALA A 628 -16.38 21.37 14.12
CA ALA A 628 -15.52 22.42 13.62
C ALA A 628 -14.14 21.86 13.26
N PHE A 629 -13.60 22.32 12.13
CA PHE A 629 -12.19 22.19 11.78
C PHE A 629 -11.45 23.45 12.24
N CYS A 630 -10.47 23.28 13.12
CA CYS A 630 -9.63 24.36 13.64
C CYS A 630 -8.37 24.47 12.78
N LEU A 631 -8.18 25.62 12.13
CA LEU A 631 -6.97 25.96 11.42
C LEU A 631 -5.85 26.32 12.41
N PRO A 632 -4.59 25.94 12.14
CA PRO A 632 -3.45 26.40 12.93
C PRO A 632 -3.39 27.94 12.95
N ALA A 633 -3.05 28.54 14.09
CA ALA A 633 -2.98 30.00 14.22
C ALA A 633 -2.05 30.70 13.21
N ALA A 634 -1.04 29.99 12.69
CA ALA A 634 -0.12 30.50 11.68
C ALA A 634 -0.71 30.48 10.25
N VAL A 635 -1.89 29.89 10.03
CA VAL A 635 -2.50 29.72 8.72
C VAL A 635 -3.81 30.51 8.66
N SER A 636 -3.86 31.50 7.78
CA SER A 636 -5.05 32.32 7.54
C SER A 636 -5.05 32.80 6.09
N GLY A 637 -6.21 33.13 5.54
CA GLY A 637 -6.34 33.61 4.17
C GLY A 637 -7.68 33.27 3.53
N ARG A 638 -7.76 33.31 2.21
CA ARG A 638 -8.95 32.85 1.46
C ARG A 638 -9.08 31.34 1.60
N THR A 639 -10.21 30.88 2.12
CA THR A 639 -10.48 29.46 2.38
C THR A 639 -11.52 28.90 1.41
N GLU A 640 -11.26 27.71 0.86
CA GLU A 640 -12.19 26.94 0.04
C GLU A 640 -12.22 25.48 0.50
N ILE A 641 -13.37 24.81 0.33
CA ILE A 641 -13.50 23.35 0.48
C ILE A 641 -13.56 22.76 -0.92
N TRP A 642 -12.67 21.83 -1.19
CA TRP A 642 -12.54 21.13 -2.46
C TRP A 642 -12.98 19.68 -2.26
N HIS A 643 -13.87 19.22 -3.14
CA HIS A 643 -14.50 17.90 -3.09
C HIS A 643 -13.84 16.97 -4.12
N PRO A 644 -12.78 16.23 -3.77
CA PRO A 644 -11.97 15.48 -4.74
C PRO A 644 -12.73 14.39 -5.47
N TRP A 645 -13.74 13.77 -4.85
CA TRP A 645 -14.58 12.77 -5.53
C TRP A 645 -15.40 13.40 -6.67
N HIS A 646 -16.01 14.55 -6.42
CA HIS A 646 -16.89 15.23 -7.37
C HIS A 646 -16.15 16.18 -8.32
N GLY A 647 -14.98 16.68 -7.92
CA GLY A 647 -14.26 17.73 -8.65
C GLY A 647 -14.91 19.10 -8.55
N THR A 648 -15.68 19.35 -7.49
CA THR A 648 -16.30 20.63 -7.20
C THR A 648 -15.53 21.35 -6.11
N VAL A 649 -15.70 22.67 -6.03
CA VAL A 649 -15.10 23.49 -4.98
C VAL A 649 -16.08 24.56 -4.55
N GLU A 650 -16.04 24.93 -3.29
CA GLU A 650 -16.91 25.95 -2.71
C GLU A 650 -16.12 26.89 -1.79
N ALA A 651 -16.58 28.12 -1.66
CA ALA A 651 -16.01 29.07 -0.71
C ALA A 651 -16.39 28.65 0.72
N ALA A 652 -15.44 28.76 1.64
CA ALA A 652 -15.67 28.50 3.05
C ALA A 652 -15.27 29.71 3.89
N ALA A 653 -16.11 30.05 4.86
CA ALA A 653 -15.81 31.10 5.83
C ALA A 653 -15.15 30.48 7.06
N ALA A 654 -13.91 30.87 7.33
CA ALA A 654 -13.25 30.59 8.60
C ALA A 654 -13.50 31.75 9.56
N VAL A 655 -14.07 31.46 10.73
CA VAL A 655 -14.38 32.44 11.78
C VAL A 655 -13.23 32.48 12.77
N PRO A 656 -12.75 33.66 13.20
CA PRO A 656 -11.73 33.75 14.24
C PRO A 656 -12.14 33.02 15.52
N ALA A 657 -11.22 32.25 16.10
CA ALA A 657 -11.40 31.50 17.34
C ALA A 657 -10.21 31.75 18.29
N GLU A 658 -10.30 31.24 19.53
CA GLU A 658 -9.25 31.45 20.55
C GLU A 658 -7.86 30.98 20.07
N HIS A 659 -7.82 29.91 19.26
CA HIS A 659 -6.59 29.28 18.76
C HIS A 659 -6.50 29.29 17.23
N GLY A 660 -6.80 30.42 16.58
CA GLY A 660 -6.69 30.59 15.12
C GLY A 660 -8.03 30.91 14.47
N ALA A 661 -8.49 30.05 13.57
CA ALA A 661 -9.80 30.19 12.94
C ALA A 661 -10.48 28.83 12.79
N GLU A 662 -11.81 28.82 12.79
CA GLU A 662 -12.62 27.61 12.72
C GLU A 662 -13.60 27.69 11.56
N LEU A 663 -13.81 26.56 10.88
CA LEU A 663 -14.88 26.40 9.89
C LEU A 663 -15.76 25.20 10.25
N SER A 664 -17.05 25.32 9.96
CA SER A 664 -17.99 24.20 10.09
C SER A 664 -17.61 23.08 9.12
N LEU A 665 -17.46 21.87 9.64
CA LEU A 665 -17.08 20.70 8.87
C LEU A 665 -18.13 19.59 9.08
N ARG A 666 -18.65 19.08 7.97
CA ARG A 666 -19.37 17.82 7.93
C ARG A 666 -18.67 16.91 6.94
N ILE A 667 -18.34 15.70 7.36
CA ILE A 667 -17.71 14.68 6.52
C ILE A 667 -18.46 13.36 6.72
N GLU A 668 -19.10 12.88 5.66
CA GLU A 668 -19.87 11.65 5.64
C GLU A 668 -18.95 10.41 5.67
N ARG A 669 -19.55 9.24 5.86
CA ARG A 669 -18.86 7.96 5.71
C ARG A 669 -18.26 7.85 4.29
N ARG A 670 -16.97 7.46 4.19
CA ARG A 670 -16.18 7.37 2.94
C ARG A 670 -16.01 8.68 2.17
N GLU A 671 -16.22 9.81 2.83
CA GLU A 671 -15.92 11.12 2.28
C GLU A 671 -14.49 11.56 2.61
N SER A 672 -13.93 12.36 1.71
CA SER A 672 -12.62 12.99 1.83
C SER A 672 -12.76 14.42 1.32
N LEU A 673 -12.25 15.39 2.07
CA LEU A 673 -12.34 16.82 1.76
C LEU A 673 -10.93 17.42 1.72
N VAL A 674 -10.74 18.44 0.88
CA VAL A 674 -9.49 19.20 0.82
C VAL A 674 -9.80 20.65 1.17
N ILE A 675 -9.32 21.11 2.33
CA ILE A 675 -9.47 22.51 2.75
C ILE A 675 -8.26 23.27 2.22
N ALA A 676 -8.47 24.20 1.29
CA ALA A 676 -7.43 25.03 0.70
C ALA A 676 -7.42 26.42 1.35
N VAL A 677 -6.25 26.92 1.76
CA VAL A 677 -6.08 28.26 2.33
C VAL A 677 -4.96 28.99 1.59
N ASP A 678 -5.30 30.07 0.88
CA ASP A 678 -4.34 30.96 0.20
C ASP A 678 -4.01 32.15 1.11
N PRO A 679 -2.80 32.19 1.72
CA PRO A 679 -2.41 33.26 2.63
C PRO A 679 -2.14 34.59 1.93
N GLY A 680 -2.00 34.60 0.59
CA GLY A 680 -1.82 35.81 -0.20
C GLY A 680 -3.10 36.61 -0.43
N GLN A 681 -4.26 36.10 0.00
CA GLN A 681 -5.56 36.73 -0.18
C GLN A 681 -6.29 36.87 1.16
N SER A 682 -7.05 37.95 1.33
CA SER A 682 -7.86 38.14 2.53
C SER A 682 -8.95 37.08 2.65
N ALA A 683 -9.22 36.65 3.88
CA ALA A 683 -10.35 35.79 4.18
C ALA A 683 -11.66 36.42 3.67
N ALA A 684 -12.53 35.60 3.08
CA ALA A 684 -13.86 36.06 2.74
C ALA A 684 -14.58 36.49 4.04
N PRO A 685 -15.33 37.60 4.03
CA PRO A 685 -16.16 37.94 5.18
C PRO A 685 -17.08 36.76 5.48
N ALA A 686 -17.23 36.43 6.76
CA ALA A 686 -18.20 35.43 7.18
C ALA A 686 -19.58 35.85 6.64
N SER A 687 -20.11 35.07 5.70
CA SER A 687 -21.50 35.23 5.29
C SER A 687 -22.35 34.86 6.49
N ALA A 688 -22.99 35.85 7.10
CA ALA A 688 -24.16 35.59 7.92
C ALA A 688 -25.19 34.92 7.00
N ASP A 689 -25.79 33.83 7.47
CA ASP A 689 -26.85 33.07 6.81
C ASP A 689 -26.49 32.29 5.54
N ALA A 690 -25.96 31.08 5.75
CA ALA A 690 -26.62 29.93 5.16
C ALA A 690 -27.66 29.45 6.19
N GLY A 691 -28.88 29.98 6.12
CA GLY A 691 -29.95 29.62 7.05
C GLY A 691 -30.04 28.09 7.18
N ARG A 692 -29.99 27.58 8.41
CA ARG A 692 -30.05 26.14 8.67
C ARG A 692 -31.33 25.58 8.05
N LEU A 693 -31.15 24.78 7.00
CA LEU A 693 -32.23 24.03 6.38
C LEU A 693 -32.79 23.05 7.41
N ARG A 694 -34.08 23.20 7.76
CA ARG A 694 -34.78 22.30 8.67
C ARG A 694 -35.58 21.31 7.86
N LEU A 695 -35.52 20.04 8.25
CA LEU A 695 -36.42 19.01 7.74
C LEU A 695 -37.84 19.39 8.15
N THR A 696 -38.72 19.60 7.17
CA THR A 696 -40.12 19.97 7.40
C THR A 696 -41.09 18.85 7.11
N GLU A 697 -40.72 17.92 6.24
CA GLU A 697 -41.59 16.83 5.82
C GLU A 697 -40.77 15.62 5.37
N GLU A 698 -41.27 14.42 5.65
CA GLU A 698 -40.77 13.16 5.10
C GLU A 698 -41.92 12.40 4.45
N ILE A 699 -41.78 12.08 3.16
CA ILE A 699 -42.78 11.39 2.37
C ILE A 699 -42.26 9.99 2.04
N PRO A 700 -42.82 8.91 2.62
CA PRO A 700 -42.39 7.55 2.35
C PRO A 700 -42.83 7.08 0.96
N VAL A 701 -41.98 6.34 0.26
CA VAL A 701 -42.24 5.77 -1.07
C VAL A 701 -42.37 4.24 -0.95
N THR A 702 -43.59 3.77 -0.61
CA THR A 702 -43.80 2.41 -0.08
C THR A 702 -44.52 1.43 -1.01
N ALA A 703 -45.05 1.85 -2.15
CA ALA A 703 -45.86 0.98 -3.01
C ALA A 703 -45.67 1.27 -4.51
N GLY A 704 -45.98 0.27 -5.34
CA GLY A 704 -46.04 0.42 -6.81
C GLY A 704 -44.71 0.25 -7.53
N TRP A 705 -43.72 -0.40 -6.90
CA TRP A 705 -42.47 -0.73 -7.55
C TRP A 705 -42.65 -1.87 -8.56
N ARG A 706 -42.25 -1.62 -9.80
CA ARG A 706 -42.01 -2.62 -10.84
C ARG A 706 -40.53 -2.80 -11.04
N VAL A 707 -40.11 -3.98 -11.47
CA VAL A 707 -38.68 -4.25 -11.71
C VAL A 707 -38.43 -4.83 -13.10
N GLN A 708 -37.27 -4.49 -13.65
CA GLN A 708 -36.73 -5.05 -14.88
C GLN A 708 -35.34 -5.62 -14.61
N GLY A 709 -34.96 -6.68 -15.33
CA GLY A 709 -33.66 -7.34 -15.17
C GLY A 709 -33.57 -8.36 -14.03
N ALA A 710 -34.69 -8.61 -13.33
CA ALA A 710 -34.85 -9.64 -12.30
C ALA A 710 -35.57 -10.87 -12.89
N PRO A 711 -34.86 -11.99 -13.20
CA PRO A 711 -35.48 -13.15 -13.81
C PRO A 711 -36.60 -13.73 -12.93
N GLY A 712 -37.84 -13.75 -13.44
CA GLY A 712 -38.99 -14.31 -12.73
C GLY A 712 -39.67 -13.37 -11.74
N VAL A 713 -39.23 -12.11 -11.63
CA VAL A 713 -39.84 -11.10 -10.76
C VAL A 713 -40.13 -9.83 -11.57
N GLU A 714 -41.40 -9.45 -11.67
CA GLU A 714 -41.84 -8.21 -12.33
C GLU A 714 -42.36 -7.17 -11.32
N GLU A 715 -43.08 -7.63 -10.28
CA GLU A 715 -43.60 -6.79 -9.19
C GLU A 715 -43.22 -7.43 -7.84
N PRO A 716 -42.19 -6.92 -7.12
CA PRO A 716 -41.78 -7.50 -5.84
C PRO A 716 -42.83 -7.24 -4.76
N ALA A 717 -43.07 -8.23 -3.89
CA ALA A 717 -44.01 -8.09 -2.77
C ALA A 717 -43.62 -6.98 -1.78
N SER A 718 -42.31 -6.77 -1.61
CA SER A 718 -41.70 -5.69 -0.84
C SER A 718 -40.30 -5.40 -1.36
N LEU A 719 -39.78 -4.21 -1.06
CA LEU A 719 -38.34 -3.94 -1.18
C LEU A 719 -37.60 -4.82 -0.15
N SER A 720 -36.71 -5.68 -0.64
CA SER A 720 -35.91 -6.62 0.16
C SER A 720 -34.67 -7.02 -0.64
N SER A 721 -33.77 -7.78 -0.01
CA SER A 721 -32.59 -8.29 -0.71
C SER A 721 -33.01 -9.24 -1.83
N TRP A 722 -32.40 -9.11 -3.02
CA TRP A 722 -32.62 -10.03 -4.15
C TRP A 722 -32.33 -11.49 -3.77
N THR A 723 -31.47 -11.72 -2.77
CA THR A 723 -31.14 -13.06 -2.29
C THR A 723 -32.33 -13.80 -1.71
N GLU A 724 -33.38 -13.08 -1.32
CA GLU A 724 -34.64 -13.62 -0.80
C GLU A 724 -35.67 -13.88 -1.92
N TRP A 725 -35.41 -13.40 -3.15
CA TRP A 725 -36.30 -13.60 -4.28
C TRP A 725 -36.04 -14.97 -4.92
N GLU A 726 -37.12 -15.64 -5.33
CA GLU A 726 -37.04 -16.98 -5.90
C GLU A 726 -36.12 -16.97 -7.14
N GLY A 727 -35.09 -17.83 -7.13
CA GLY A 727 -34.13 -17.95 -8.24
C GLY A 727 -33.01 -16.89 -8.29
N MET A 728 -32.97 -15.95 -7.34
CA MET A 728 -32.01 -14.83 -7.36
C MET A 728 -30.93 -14.88 -6.25
N ALA A 729 -30.86 -15.97 -5.47
CA ALA A 729 -29.88 -16.17 -4.39
C ALA A 729 -28.42 -15.88 -4.76
N HIS A 730 -28.04 -16.19 -6.01
CA HIS A 730 -26.68 -16.01 -6.55
C HIS A 730 -26.63 -15.00 -7.71
N TYR A 731 -27.65 -14.15 -7.84
CA TYR A 731 -27.69 -13.16 -8.92
C TYR A 731 -26.63 -12.08 -8.69
N SER A 732 -25.85 -11.81 -9.73
CA SER A 732 -25.03 -10.61 -9.87
C SER A 732 -25.42 -9.87 -11.13
N GLY A 733 -25.62 -8.56 -11.07
CA GLY A 733 -26.08 -7.76 -12.19
C GLY A 733 -26.79 -6.50 -11.74
N THR A 734 -27.66 -5.99 -12.60
CA THR A 734 -28.42 -4.76 -12.38
C THR A 734 -29.91 -5.04 -12.43
N VAL A 735 -30.64 -4.61 -11.40
CA VAL A 735 -32.11 -4.57 -11.40
C VAL A 735 -32.56 -3.11 -11.42
N VAL A 736 -33.47 -2.79 -12.33
CA VAL A 736 -34.06 -1.45 -12.47
C VAL A 736 -35.43 -1.46 -11.81
N TYR A 737 -35.63 -0.57 -10.86
CA TYR A 737 -36.88 -0.36 -10.13
C TYR A 737 -37.59 0.88 -10.68
N GLU A 738 -38.89 0.80 -10.91
CA GLU A 738 -39.71 1.88 -11.44
C GLU A 738 -40.94 2.07 -10.56
N CYS A 739 -41.25 3.30 -10.16
CA CYS A 739 -42.52 3.63 -9.51
C CYS A 739 -43.03 5.01 -9.92
N SER A 740 -44.33 5.23 -9.73
CA SER A 740 -44.94 6.57 -9.85
C SER A 740 -45.10 7.19 -8.46
N LEU A 741 -44.68 8.44 -8.32
CA LEU A 741 -44.70 9.20 -7.07
C LEU A 741 -45.59 10.45 -7.23
N PRO A 742 -46.83 10.42 -6.73
CA PRO A 742 -47.71 11.59 -6.74
C PRO A 742 -47.27 12.60 -5.68
N LEU A 743 -47.00 13.85 -6.09
CA LEU A 743 -46.65 14.96 -5.22
C LEU A 743 -47.69 16.08 -5.28
N ASP A 744 -47.94 16.73 -4.15
CA ASP A 744 -48.79 17.91 -4.10
C ASP A 744 -48.01 19.20 -4.47
N GLY A 745 -48.74 20.28 -4.78
CA GLY A 745 -48.14 21.56 -5.17
C GLY A 745 -47.38 22.29 -4.05
N ARG A 746 -47.35 21.79 -2.80
CA ARG A 746 -46.49 22.33 -1.73
C ARG A 746 -45.13 21.66 -1.71
N THR A 747 -45.08 20.39 -2.11
CA THR A 747 -43.83 19.62 -2.25
C THR A 747 -43.12 19.94 -3.57
N ALA A 748 -43.85 20.28 -4.63
CA ALA A 748 -43.28 20.57 -5.95
C ALA A 748 -43.37 22.07 -6.29
N GLY A 749 -42.25 22.81 -6.17
CA GLY A 749 -42.14 24.16 -6.75
C GLY A 749 -41.83 25.33 -5.81
N GLY A 750 -41.02 25.14 -4.77
CA GLY A 750 -40.48 26.23 -3.94
C GLY A 750 -38.96 26.18 -3.79
N ASN A 751 -38.34 27.18 -3.15
CA ASN A 751 -36.91 27.22 -2.75
C ASN A 751 -36.51 26.11 -1.73
N ALA A 752 -37.23 24.98 -1.69
CA ALA A 752 -37.00 23.86 -0.78
C ALA A 752 -35.94 22.91 -1.37
N LYS A 753 -34.99 22.48 -0.54
CA LYS A 753 -34.06 21.41 -0.90
C LYS A 753 -34.77 20.08 -0.67
N ILE A 754 -34.97 19.29 -1.72
CA ILE A 754 -35.62 17.98 -1.65
C ILE A 754 -34.59 16.90 -1.91
N VAL A 755 -34.48 15.95 -0.98
CA VAL A 755 -33.54 14.83 -1.03
C VAL A 755 -34.31 13.52 -1.09
N LEU A 756 -34.03 12.70 -2.11
CA LEU A 756 -34.43 11.30 -2.14
C LEU A 756 -33.42 10.49 -1.35
N ASP A 757 -33.85 9.84 -0.27
CA ASP A 757 -33.08 8.91 0.54
C ASP A 757 -33.61 7.49 0.26
N LEU A 758 -32.75 6.65 -0.31
CA LEU A 758 -33.10 5.28 -0.67
C LEU A 758 -32.97 4.29 0.48
N GLY A 759 -32.50 4.73 1.66
CA GLY A 759 -32.23 3.85 2.79
C GLY A 759 -31.09 2.87 2.48
N GLU A 760 -31.34 1.58 2.72
CA GLU A 760 -30.39 0.51 2.45
C GLU A 760 -30.46 0.05 0.99
N ALA A 761 -29.29 0.01 0.34
CA ALA A 761 -29.13 -0.54 -1.00
C ALA A 761 -27.74 -1.19 -1.16
N HIS A 762 -27.66 -2.21 -2.00
CA HIS A 762 -26.44 -2.98 -2.22
C HIS A 762 -26.20 -3.20 -3.73
N GLU A 763 -25.22 -2.56 -4.36
CA GLU A 763 -24.24 -1.61 -3.79
C GLU A 763 -24.24 -0.29 -4.55
N LEU A 764 -24.11 -0.31 -5.88
CA LEU A 764 -24.15 0.91 -6.69
C LEU A 764 -25.57 1.27 -7.09
N VAL A 765 -25.93 2.54 -6.93
CA VAL A 765 -27.26 3.05 -7.30
C VAL A 765 -27.20 4.20 -8.28
N ARG A 766 -28.02 4.16 -9.33
CA ARG A 766 -28.32 5.29 -10.22
C ARG A 766 -29.80 5.65 -10.16
N VAL A 767 -30.09 6.94 -10.22
CA VAL A 767 -31.46 7.46 -10.12
C VAL A 767 -31.79 8.36 -11.31
N TRP A 768 -32.99 8.19 -11.85
CA TRP A 768 -33.64 9.11 -12.77
C TRP A 768 -34.99 9.54 -12.22
N VAL A 769 -35.34 10.79 -12.48
CA VAL A 769 -36.65 11.35 -12.15
C VAL A 769 -37.19 12.00 -13.42
N ASN A 770 -38.37 11.58 -13.88
CA ASN A 770 -39.01 12.05 -15.11
C ASN A 770 -38.08 11.96 -16.33
N GLY A 771 -37.37 10.83 -16.46
CA GLY A 771 -36.39 10.56 -17.52
C GLY A 771 -35.06 11.34 -17.43
N ARG A 772 -34.87 12.18 -16.42
CA ARG A 772 -33.63 12.96 -16.20
C ARG A 772 -32.78 12.34 -15.10
N GLU A 773 -31.50 12.12 -15.35
CA GLU A 773 -30.57 11.51 -14.39
C GLU A 773 -30.31 12.45 -13.19
N ALA A 774 -30.57 11.96 -11.98
CA ALA A 774 -30.23 12.64 -10.73
C ALA A 774 -28.78 12.35 -10.28
N GLY A 775 -28.22 11.21 -10.70
CA GLY A 775 -26.82 10.85 -10.52
C GLY A 775 -26.59 9.38 -10.18
N ALA A 776 -25.35 9.07 -9.83
CA ALA A 776 -24.91 7.75 -9.38
C ALA A 776 -24.17 7.87 -8.04
N VAL A 777 -24.52 7.01 -7.08
CA VAL A 777 -23.89 6.88 -5.77
C VAL A 777 -23.42 5.44 -5.61
N MET A 778 -22.17 5.26 -5.18
CA MET A 778 -21.52 3.95 -5.17
C MET A 778 -21.51 3.30 -3.79
N TRP A 779 -21.93 4.04 -2.75
CA TRP A 779 -21.97 3.59 -1.37
C TRP A 779 -22.91 4.45 -0.51
N SER A 780 -23.35 3.88 0.61
CA SER A 780 -24.20 4.56 1.57
C SER A 780 -23.51 5.80 2.20
N PRO A 781 -24.23 6.92 2.42
CA PRO A 781 -25.68 7.08 2.28
C PRO A 781 -26.14 7.33 0.83
N TYR A 782 -27.16 6.59 0.39
CA TYR A 782 -27.74 6.69 -0.97
C TYR A 782 -28.75 7.84 -1.07
N ARG A 783 -28.22 9.06 -1.11
CA ARG A 783 -29.01 10.30 -1.14
C ARG A 783 -28.82 11.09 -2.43
N PHE A 784 -29.91 11.60 -2.99
CA PHE A 784 -29.93 12.34 -4.25
C PHE A 784 -30.70 13.64 -4.10
N GLN A 785 -30.15 14.76 -4.57
CA GLN A 785 -30.89 16.01 -4.65
C GLN A 785 -31.77 15.98 -5.91
N VAL A 786 -33.09 15.97 -5.72
CA VAL A 786 -34.06 15.74 -6.81
C VAL A 786 -35.05 16.89 -6.99
N GLY A 787 -34.98 17.94 -6.18
CA GLY A 787 -35.96 19.03 -6.17
C GLY A 787 -36.21 19.67 -7.54
N GLU A 788 -35.17 19.91 -8.34
CA GLU A 788 -35.29 20.50 -9.70
C GLU A 788 -35.79 19.51 -10.77
N LEU A 789 -35.94 18.24 -10.43
CA LEU A 789 -36.41 17.18 -11.33
C LEU A 789 -37.88 16.82 -11.10
N LEU A 790 -38.44 17.24 -9.96
CA LEU A 790 -39.81 16.96 -9.55
C LEU A 790 -40.78 18.05 -10.02
N HIS A 791 -42.03 17.67 -10.24
CA HIS A 791 -43.13 18.58 -10.54
C HIS A 791 -44.41 18.18 -9.79
N GLU A 792 -45.41 19.06 -9.79
CA GLU A 792 -46.72 18.77 -9.19
C GLU A 792 -47.39 17.62 -9.95
N GLY A 793 -48.07 16.72 -9.23
CA GLY A 793 -48.70 15.53 -9.78
C GLY A 793 -47.77 14.30 -9.81
N ASP A 794 -47.99 13.42 -10.77
CA ASP A 794 -47.26 12.15 -10.88
C ASP A 794 -45.84 12.35 -11.38
N ASN A 795 -44.85 11.84 -10.65
CA ASN A 795 -43.45 11.82 -11.05
C ASN A 795 -42.98 10.37 -11.27
N GLU A 796 -42.28 10.11 -12.36
CA GLU A 796 -41.66 8.82 -12.63
C GLU A 796 -40.31 8.73 -11.95
N LEU A 797 -40.14 7.75 -11.06
CA LEU A 797 -38.88 7.45 -10.39
C LEU A 797 -38.31 6.14 -10.93
N THR A 798 -37.09 6.18 -11.45
CA THR A 798 -36.34 5.00 -11.88
C THR A 798 -35.07 4.87 -11.05
N VAL A 799 -34.83 3.70 -10.47
CA VAL A 799 -33.67 3.40 -9.63
C VAL A 799 -32.99 2.13 -10.15
N ALA A 800 -31.79 2.23 -10.70
CA ALA A 800 -30.99 1.07 -11.08
C ALA A 800 -30.02 0.72 -9.97
N VAL A 801 -30.09 -0.50 -9.43
CA VAL A 801 -29.18 -1.00 -8.40
C VAL A 801 -28.30 -2.10 -8.99
N THR A 802 -27.00 -2.06 -8.73
CA THR A 802 -26.00 -3.04 -9.19
C THR A 802 -25.20 -3.56 -8.00
N ASN A 803 -25.15 -4.87 -7.78
CA ASN A 803 -24.40 -5.49 -6.67
C ASN A 803 -22.94 -5.81 -7.06
N THR A 804 -22.28 -6.74 -6.37
CA THR A 804 -20.94 -7.25 -6.73
C THR A 804 -21.04 -8.55 -7.54
N LEU A 805 -19.92 -8.97 -8.14
CA LEU A 805 -19.82 -10.25 -8.86
C LEU A 805 -19.67 -11.48 -7.94
N ALA A 806 -19.49 -11.29 -6.63
CA ALA A 806 -19.31 -12.37 -5.65
C ALA A 806 -20.44 -13.39 -5.67
N ASN A 807 -21.70 -12.94 -5.76
CA ASN A 807 -22.84 -13.84 -5.75
C ASN A 807 -22.78 -14.84 -6.91
N ARG A 808 -22.42 -14.38 -8.10
CA ARG A 808 -22.27 -15.22 -9.30
C ARG A 808 -20.99 -16.06 -9.30
N TYR A 809 -19.83 -15.43 -9.10
CA TYR A 809 -18.54 -16.10 -9.33
C TYR A 809 -18.02 -16.88 -8.13
N ASP A 810 -18.33 -16.44 -6.92
CA ASP A 810 -17.91 -17.11 -5.68
C ASP A 810 -19.04 -17.90 -5.01
N GLY A 811 -20.21 -18.00 -5.67
CA GLY A 811 -21.39 -18.70 -5.16
C GLY A 811 -21.94 -18.10 -3.86
N GLN A 812 -21.73 -16.80 -3.63
CA GLN A 812 -22.21 -16.10 -2.44
C GLN A 812 -23.69 -15.73 -2.53
N SER A 813 -24.26 -15.32 -1.39
CA SER A 813 -25.59 -14.70 -1.29
C SER A 813 -25.53 -13.45 -0.43
N LEU A 814 -24.62 -12.53 -0.81
CA LEU A 814 -24.47 -11.24 -0.13
C LEU A 814 -25.71 -10.36 -0.37
N PRO A 815 -26.13 -9.54 0.62
CA PRO A 815 -27.23 -8.59 0.46
C PRO A 815 -27.11 -7.81 -0.85
N SER A 816 -28.21 -7.67 -1.58
CA SER A 816 -28.24 -7.09 -2.93
C SER A 816 -29.56 -6.41 -3.22
N GLY A 817 -29.53 -5.28 -3.93
CA GLY A 817 -30.75 -4.59 -4.37
C GLY A 817 -31.18 -3.41 -3.52
N LEU A 818 -32.36 -2.86 -3.84
CA LEU A 818 -32.99 -1.77 -3.09
C LEU A 818 -33.83 -2.36 -1.95
N ILE A 819 -33.39 -2.15 -0.71
CA ILE A 819 -34.02 -2.69 0.50
C ILE A 819 -34.87 -1.60 1.18
N GLY A 820 -34.43 -0.35 1.14
CA GLY A 820 -35.18 0.77 1.70
C GLY A 820 -34.91 1.02 3.18
N PRO A 821 -35.80 1.75 3.88
CA PRO A 821 -37.00 2.40 3.35
C PRO A 821 -36.64 3.57 2.43
N VAL A 822 -37.40 3.75 1.35
CA VAL A 822 -37.26 4.89 0.43
C VAL A 822 -38.15 6.05 0.89
N LYS A 823 -37.60 7.26 0.92
CA LYS A 823 -38.33 8.47 1.31
C LYS A 823 -37.83 9.72 0.59
N LEU A 824 -38.71 10.71 0.42
CA LEU A 824 -38.34 12.08 0.13
C LEU A 824 -38.28 12.89 1.43
N SER A 825 -37.17 13.58 1.64
CA SER A 825 -36.98 14.53 2.75
C SER A 825 -37.00 15.95 2.20
N VAL A 826 -37.94 16.77 2.68
CA VAL A 826 -38.11 18.17 2.26
C VAL A 826 -37.50 19.07 3.32
N TYR A 827 -36.56 19.92 2.88
CA TYR A 827 -35.90 20.89 3.75
C TYR A 827 -36.20 22.32 3.30
N THR A 828 -36.54 23.19 4.26
CA THR A 828 -36.78 24.62 4.03
C THR A 828 -35.95 25.48 4.97
N ALA A 829 -35.69 26.74 4.59
CA ALA A 829 -34.96 27.67 5.44
C ALA A 829 -35.76 27.96 6.72
N GLY A 830 -35.19 27.71 7.88
CA GLY A 830 -35.81 28.07 9.15
C GLY A 830 -35.57 29.54 9.51
N GLU A 831 -36.61 30.27 9.92
CA GLU A 831 -36.43 31.52 10.67
C GLU A 831 -35.88 31.21 12.07
N GLU A 832 -34.87 31.97 12.51
CA GLU A 832 -34.41 31.96 13.91
C GLU A 832 -35.59 32.33 14.83
N ARG A 833 -35.82 31.52 15.87
CA ARG A 833 -36.70 31.89 16.99
C ARG A 833 -35.85 32.22 18.20
#